data_AF-A0A0N0E4D0-F1
#
_entry.id   AF-A0A0N0E4D0-F1
#
_cell.length_a   1.000
_cell.length_b   1.000
_cell.length_c   1.000
_cell.angle_alpha   90.00
_cell.angle_beta   90.00
_cell.angle_gamma   90.00
#
_symmetry.space_group_name_H-M   'P 1'
#
loop_
_entity.id
_entity.type
_entity.pdbx_description
1 polymer ?
#
loop_
_entity_poly.entity_id
_entity_poly.type
_entity_poly.pdbx_seq_one_letter_code
_entity_poly.pdbx_strand_id
1 'polypeptide(L)'
;MRFSPFVERISGQGVAAWDIHHAAFEAQRRGEDVIILSVGDPDFPTPDFITETAIEALREGDTHYTEIAGRLALREAIAARYGQRFDRPLQAANVITVAGAQNALFITSLCLLNAGDEVIALDPMYVTYEATLKASGATLVRVPCAADAGFRLDAALLAKAITPRTRAIFFSNPNNPTGVVLGREQLQAIAELAIAHDLWVVVDEVYESLAFEREHVSLALLPGMAERCVTIGSLSKSHAMTGWRIGWIVADATLVSHAETLVLSMLYGLPGFVMEAALKAVQAHDEVTQGMRDIYRRRRDLVVQELSGCPRLAVLKPDAGMFVLLDVRQTGLTSLEFAWRLLREAGVSVLDAAAFGEPAQGFVRLSFTLGEERLAEACRRIREFVGRLADEPARPLIEPVTVQGTVQVEVTRPMIEVDRLHKRFGNIEVLKGVSLTAREGEVISLIGASGSGKSTLLRCINLLEVPDQGRILVDGESLRLNYDRPGAPLVADARQLVRIRSTLGMVFQNFNLWPHRTVLENLIEAPTQVLRESRAEATERAEALLERVGLAAKRNEYPAFLSGGQQQRVAIARALAMRPKVMLFDEPTSALDPELVGEVLRVIRSLAEEGRTMILVTHEMAFARDVSSRVAFLHQGLIEETGSPDEVFVHPRSERCRQFVNAHQTR
;
A
#
# COMPACT_ATOMS: atom_id res chain seq x y z
N MET A 1 14.46 -8.59 17.39
CA MET A 1 13.98 -9.98 17.23
C MET A 1 14.03 -10.32 15.74
N ARG A 2 14.33 -11.57 15.35
CA ARG A 2 14.36 -11.97 13.93
C ARG A 2 13.00 -12.56 13.57
N PHE A 3 12.27 -11.92 12.67
CA PHE A 3 11.03 -12.46 12.11
C PHE A 3 11.32 -13.30 10.86
N SER A 4 10.37 -14.14 10.45
CA SER A 4 10.51 -14.91 9.21
C SER A 4 10.63 -13.96 8.01
N PRO A 5 11.54 -14.21 7.04
CA PRO A 5 11.60 -13.47 5.78
C PRO A 5 10.28 -13.50 4.99
N PHE A 6 9.38 -14.41 5.32
CA PHE A 6 8.00 -14.44 4.81
C PHE A 6 7.25 -13.13 5.07
N VAL A 7 7.42 -12.52 6.25
CA VAL A 7 6.68 -11.30 6.66
C VAL A 7 7.04 -10.12 5.76
N GLU A 8 8.33 -9.97 5.41
CA GLU A 8 8.81 -8.94 4.47
C GLU A 8 8.39 -9.21 3.03
N ARG A 9 8.08 -10.47 2.68
CA ARG A 9 7.69 -10.85 1.32
C ARG A 9 6.23 -10.52 1.00
N ILE A 10 5.39 -10.47 2.03
CA ILE A 10 3.95 -10.19 1.91
C ILE A 10 3.58 -8.74 2.25
N SER A 11 4.55 -7.92 2.67
CA SER A 11 4.35 -6.47 2.86
C SER A 11 4.34 -5.76 1.49
N GLY A 12 3.17 -5.71 0.85
CA GLY A 12 2.98 -5.08 -0.45
C GLY A 12 2.64 -3.58 -0.39
N GLN A 13 2.77 -2.89 -1.52
CA GLN A 13 2.61 -1.44 -1.69
C GLN A 13 1.14 -0.94 -1.60
N GLY A 14 0.16 -1.84 -1.48
CA GLY A 14 -1.27 -1.52 -1.49
C GLY A 14 -1.85 -0.84 -0.24
N VAL A 15 -1.02 -0.45 0.74
CA VAL A 15 -1.47 0.12 2.02
C VAL A 15 -1.96 1.57 1.87
N ALA A 16 -1.29 2.39 1.06
CA ALA A 16 -1.64 3.81 0.88
C ALA A 16 -3.03 4.05 0.26
N ALA A 17 -3.55 3.08 -0.51
CA ALA A 17 -4.89 3.15 -1.10
C ALA A 17 -5.98 3.24 -0.02
N TRP A 18 -5.76 2.57 1.12
CA TRP A 18 -6.74 2.48 2.20
C TRP A 18 -6.76 3.70 3.12
N ASP A 19 -5.76 4.59 3.05
CA ASP A 19 -5.69 5.79 3.89
C ASP A 19 -6.91 6.70 3.70
N ILE A 20 -7.36 6.88 2.45
CA ILE A 20 -8.54 7.70 2.12
C ILE A 20 -9.82 7.06 2.64
N HIS A 21 -9.88 5.73 2.59
CA HIS A 21 -10.99 4.97 3.13
C HIS A 21 -11.10 5.13 4.66
N HIS A 22 -9.98 4.97 5.37
CA HIS A 22 -9.94 5.14 6.81
C HIS A 22 -10.25 6.58 7.23
N ALA A 23 -9.67 7.58 6.57
CA ALA A 23 -9.96 8.98 6.84
C ALA A 23 -11.45 9.32 6.64
N ALA A 24 -12.10 8.74 5.64
CA ALA A 24 -13.53 8.93 5.40
C ALA A 24 -14.39 8.26 6.48
N PHE A 25 -14.01 7.08 6.94
CA PHE A 25 -14.67 6.42 8.07
C PHE A 25 -14.53 7.22 9.36
N GLU A 26 -13.35 7.76 9.64
CA GLU A 26 -13.13 8.63 10.80
C GLU A 26 -13.96 9.91 10.72
N ALA A 27 -14.07 10.52 9.54
CA ALA A 27 -14.93 11.67 9.30
C ALA A 27 -16.41 11.35 9.59
N GLN A 28 -16.93 10.23 9.08
CA GLN A 28 -18.27 9.76 9.43
C GLN A 28 -18.44 9.54 10.93
N ARG A 29 -17.44 8.96 11.62
CA ARG A 29 -17.48 8.75 13.08
C ARG A 29 -17.48 10.05 13.87
N ARG A 30 -16.95 11.15 13.30
CA ARG A 30 -17.05 12.50 13.85
C ARG A 30 -18.39 13.19 13.55
N GLY A 31 -19.29 12.53 12.81
CA GLY A 31 -20.59 13.06 12.41
C GLY A 31 -20.54 13.96 11.18
N GLU A 32 -19.44 13.94 10.43
CA GLU A 32 -19.33 14.67 9.16
C GLU A 32 -20.16 13.98 8.07
N ASP A 33 -20.76 14.77 7.18
CA ASP A 33 -21.55 14.27 6.05
C ASP A 33 -20.65 13.79 4.90
N VAL A 34 -20.12 12.59 5.06
CA VAL A 34 -19.21 11.93 4.11
C VAL A 34 -19.86 10.72 3.46
N ILE A 35 -19.72 10.60 2.13
CA ILE A 35 -20.16 9.46 1.34
C ILE A 35 -18.95 8.59 0.98
N ILE A 36 -18.98 7.32 1.40
CA ILE A 36 -17.86 6.39 1.20
C ILE A 36 -18.12 5.48 0.00
N LEU A 37 -17.33 5.62 -1.05
CA LEU A 37 -17.41 4.82 -2.29
C LEU A 37 -16.09 4.06 -2.58
N SER A 38 -15.20 3.93 -1.59
CA SER A 38 -13.88 3.31 -1.78
C SER A 38 -13.87 1.78 -1.73
N VAL A 39 -14.91 1.15 -1.13
CA VAL A 39 -15.00 -0.31 -0.96
C VAL A 39 -16.23 -0.89 -1.63
N GLY A 40 -16.06 -2.05 -2.24
CA GLY A 40 -17.14 -2.84 -2.83
C GLY A 40 -17.81 -3.75 -1.80
N ASP A 41 -18.38 -3.15 -0.76
CA ASP A 41 -19.24 -3.84 0.19
C ASP A 41 -20.70 -3.45 -0.11
N PRO A 42 -21.58 -4.42 -0.40
CA PRO A 42 -23.00 -4.13 -0.64
C PRO A 42 -23.67 -3.43 0.54
N ASP A 43 -24.58 -2.49 0.26
CA ASP A 43 -25.37 -1.80 1.28
C ASP A 43 -26.63 -2.56 1.74
N PHE A 44 -27.01 -3.60 1.00
CA PHE A 44 -28.15 -4.44 1.33
C PHE A 44 -27.74 -5.59 2.28
N PRO A 45 -28.63 -6.01 3.20
CA PRO A 45 -28.38 -7.15 4.07
C PRO A 45 -28.33 -8.45 3.27
N THR A 46 -27.71 -9.47 3.85
CA THR A 46 -27.86 -10.85 3.38
C THR A 46 -29.34 -11.24 3.40
N PRO A 47 -29.90 -11.84 2.32
CA PRO A 47 -31.31 -12.23 2.26
C PRO A 47 -31.78 -13.01 3.49
N ASP A 48 -32.98 -12.69 3.99
CA ASP A 48 -33.49 -13.19 5.27
C ASP A 48 -33.48 -14.72 5.36
N PHE A 49 -33.89 -15.43 4.30
CA PHE A 49 -33.91 -16.89 4.32
C PHE A 49 -32.52 -17.52 4.51
N ILE A 50 -31.45 -16.84 4.08
CA ILE A 50 -30.06 -17.27 4.29
C ILE A 50 -29.67 -17.01 5.76
N THR A 51 -30.01 -15.82 6.27
CA THR A 51 -29.72 -15.42 7.65
C THR A 51 -30.46 -16.28 8.67
N GLU A 52 -31.75 -16.52 8.46
CA GLU A 52 -32.58 -17.38 9.31
C GLU A 52 -32.06 -18.82 9.34
N THR A 53 -31.60 -19.36 8.20
CA THR A 53 -30.99 -20.70 8.15
C THR A 53 -29.77 -20.79 9.08
N ALA A 54 -28.92 -19.76 9.12
CA ALA A 54 -27.79 -19.73 10.04
C ALA A 54 -28.23 -19.67 11.52
N ILE A 55 -29.26 -18.86 11.80
CA ILE A 55 -29.83 -18.72 13.15
C ILE A 55 -30.43 -20.04 13.62
N GLU A 56 -31.15 -20.74 12.76
CA GLU A 56 -31.71 -22.07 13.02
C GLU A 56 -30.60 -23.09 13.30
N ALA A 57 -29.58 -23.17 12.44
CA ALA A 57 -28.43 -24.05 12.65
C ALA A 57 -27.73 -23.75 14.00
N LEU A 58 -27.55 -22.48 14.35
CA LEU A 58 -27.00 -22.08 15.66
C LEU A 58 -27.88 -22.54 16.83
N ARG A 59 -29.21 -22.39 16.72
CA ARG A 59 -30.16 -22.83 17.75
C ARG A 59 -30.17 -24.35 17.92
N GLU A 60 -29.95 -25.10 16.83
CA GLU A 60 -29.83 -26.56 16.82
C GLU A 60 -28.47 -27.05 17.35
N GLY A 61 -27.55 -26.13 17.65
CA GLY A 61 -26.25 -26.45 18.24
C GLY A 61 -25.14 -26.70 17.23
N ASP A 62 -25.29 -26.25 15.98
CA ASP A 62 -24.30 -26.40 14.92
C ASP A 62 -23.04 -25.54 15.13
N THR A 63 -22.26 -25.91 16.14
CA THR A 63 -21.12 -25.16 16.68
C THR A 63 -19.88 -26.03 16.87
N HIS A 64 -19.89 -27.23 16.29
CA HIS A 64 -18.83 -28.23 16.41
C HIS A 64 -17.96 -28.28 15.15
N TYR A 65 -16.86 -29.03 15.23
CA TYR A 65 -16.00 -29.27 14.08
C TYR A 65 -16.77 -29.93 12.93
N THR A 66 -16.44 -29.50 11.73
CA THR A 66 -17.01 -29.98 10.47
C THR A 66 -15.93 -30.64 9.62
N GLU A 67 -16.34 -31.26 8.51
CA GLU A 67 -15.41 -31.81 7.54
C GLU A 67 -14.47 -30.71 7.00
N ILE A 68 -13.17 -31.00 6.95
CA ILE A 68 -12.13 -30.02 6.60
C ILE A 68 -12.40 -29.36 5.25
N ALA A 69 -12.77 -30.17 4.26
CA ALA A 69 -13.02 -29.68 2.92
C ALA A 69 -14.40 -29.02 2.74
N GLY A 70 -15.23 -29.01 3.79
CA GLY A 70 -16.60 -28.52 3.81
C GLY A 70 -17.64 -29.64 3.77
N ARG A 71 -18.86 -29.30 4.20
CA ARG A 71 -20.01 -30.22 4.20
C ARG A 71 -20.28 -30.78 2.81
N LEU A 72 -20.57 -32.07 2.75
CA LEU A 72 -20.83 -32.78 1.50
C LEU A 72 -21.94 -32.11 0.69
N ALA A 73 -23.09 -31.81 1.31
CA ALA A 73 -24.24 -31.20 0.62
C ALA A 73 -23.90 -29.86 -0.03
N LEU A 74 -23.11 -29.01 0.64
CA LEU A 74 -22.65 -27.73 0.08
C LEU A 74 -21.70 -27.95 -1.10
N ARG A 75 -20.75 -28.86 -0.97
CA ARG A 75 -19.82 -29.19 -2.06
C ARG A 75 -20.53 -29.77 -3.28
N GLU A 76 -21.53 -30.63 -3.08
CA GLU A 76 -22.35 -31.18 -4.16
C GLU A 76 -23.17 -30.09 -4.86
N ALA A 77 -23.77 -29.17 -4.10
CA ALA A 77 -24.51 -28.04 -4.68
C ALA A 77 -23.62 -27.12 -5.52
N ILE A 78 -22.41 -26.81 -5.03
CA ILE A 78 -21.41 -26.04 -5.78
C ILE A 78 -20.97 -26.82 -7.04
N ALA A 79 -20.66 -28.11 -6.91
CA ALA A 79 -20.24 -28.94 -8.03
C ALA A 79 -21.31 -29.03 -9.12
N ALA A 80 -22.60 -29.18 -8.74
CA ALA A 80 -23.71 -29.20 -9.68
C ALA A 80 -23.81 -27.88 -10.46
N ARG A 81 -23.73 -26.74 -9.78
CA ARG A 81 -23.79 -25.41 -10.41
C ARG A 81 -22.62 -25.18 -11.37
N TYR A 82 -21.39 -25.45 -10.93
CA TYR A 82 -20.22 -25.27 -11.79
C TYR A 82 -20.16 -26.31 -12.91
N GLY A 83 -20.69 -27.51 -12.70
CA GLY A 83 -20.77 -28.53 -13.73
C GLY A 83 -21.69 -28.13 -14.89
N GLN A 84 -22.82 -27.50 -14.60
CA GLN A 84 -23.68 -26.91 -15.64
C GLN A 84 -22.95 -25.82 -16.44
N ARG A 85 -22.22 -24.94 -15.74
CA ARG A 85 -21.48 -23.83 -16.36
C ARG A 85 -20.26 -24.28 -17.18
N PHE A 86 -19.61 -25.35 -16.76
CA PHE A 86 -18.46 -25.94 -17.46
C PHE A 86 -18.89 -26.95 -18.53
N ASP A 87 -20.19 -27.17 -18.71
CA ASP A 87 -20.78 -28.17 -19.60
C ASP A 87 -20.16 -29.57 -19.39
N ARG A 88 -19.94 -29.94 -18.12
CA ARG A 88 -19.40 -31.25 -17.72
C ARG A 88 -19.79 -31.62 -16.28
N PRO A 89 -20.01 -32.90 -15.97
CA PRO A 89 -20.30 -33.30 -14.60
C PRO A 89 -19.09 -33.04 -13.69
N LEU A 90 -19.34 -32.40 -12.55
CA LEU A 90 -18.38 -32.28 -11.45
C LEU A 90 -18.91 -33.02 -10.23
N GLN A 91 -18.00 -33.52 -9.41
CA GLN A 91 -18.31 -34.20 -8.17
C GLN A 91 -17.94 -33.31 -6.98
N ALA A 92 -18.43 -33.67 -5.79
CA ALA A 92 -18.00 -32.99 -4.56
C ALA A 92 -16.47 -32.98 -4.42
N ALA A 93 -15.77 -34.01 -4.89
CA ALA A 93 -14.29 -34.10 -4.87
C ALA A 93 -13.59 -33.00 -5.69
N ASN A 94 -14.29 -32.32 -6.58
CA ASN A 94 -13.77 -31.18 -7.34
C ASN A 94 -13.92 -29.85 -6.60
N VAL A 95 -14.47 -29.85 -5.38
CA VAL A 95 -14.80 -28.64 -4.62
C VAL A 95 -14.25 -28.71 -3.20
N ILE A 96 -13.62 -27.62 -2.76
CA ILE A 96 -13.29 -27.38 -1.35
C ILE A 96 -13.76 -25.99 -0.93
N THR A 97 -14.42 -25.90 0.24
CA THR A 97 -14.83 -24.62 0.81
C THR A 97 -13.75 -24.07 1.73
N VAL A 98 -13.60 -22.74 1.74
CA VAL A 98 -12.56 -22.02 2.47
C VAL A 98 -13.09 -20.67 2.96
N ALA A 99 -12.32 -20.02 3.84
CA ALA A 99 -12.71 -18.77 4.49
C ALA A 99 -12.66 -17.55 3.53
N GLY A 100 -13.56 -17.51 2.55
CA GLY A 100 -13.65 -16.48 1.52
C GLY A 100 -12.67 -16.67 0.34
N ALA A 101 -12.93 -15.99 -0.78
CA ALA A 101 -12.13 -16.08 -2.00
C ALA A 101 -10.65 -15.70 -1.80
N GLN A 102 -10.34 -14.80 -0.87
CA GLN A 102 -8.95 -14.44 -0.53
C GLN A 102 -8.15 -15.65 -0.04
N ASN A 103 -8.76 -16.51 0.79
CA ASN A 103 -8.11 -17.76 1.22
C ASN A 103 -8.06 -18.78 0.08
N ALA A 104 -9.08 -18.83 -0.79
CA ALA A 104 -9.05 -19.67 -1.98
C ALA A 104 -7.85 -19.33 -2.89
N LEU A 105 -7.62 -18.02 -3.12
CA LEU A 105 -6.47 -17.51 -3.88
C LEU A 105 -5.15 -17.87 -3.20
N PHE A 106 -5.05 -17.67 -1.89
CA PHE A 106 -3.84 -17.93 -1.12
C PHE A 106 -3.49 -19.42 -1.08
N ILE A 107 -4.47 -20.30 -0.82
CA ILE A 107 -4.29 -21.75 -0.83
C ILE A 107 -3.88 -22.22 -2.23
N THR A 108 -4.56 -21.74 -3.28
CA THR A 108 -4.22 -22.09 -4.67
C THR A 108 -2.80 -21.67 -5.02
N SER A 109 -2.38 -20.46 -4.63
CA SER A 109 -1.01 -19.97 -4.79
C SER A 109 0.00 -20.93 -4.15
N LEU A 110 -0.22 -21.34 -2.89
CA LEU A 110 0.67 -22.26 -2.18
C LEU A 110 0.65 -23.71 -2.71
N CYS A 111 -0.45 -24.16 -3.31
CA CYS A 111 -0.52 -25.48 -3.93
C CYS A 111 0.24 -25.53 -5.27
N LEU A 112 0.28 -24.43 -6.02
CA LEU A 112 0.76 -24.44 -7.40
C LEU A 112 2.19 -23.89 -7.56
N LEU A 113 2.63 -23.03 -6.65
CA LEU A 113 3.84 -22.22 -6.81
C LEU A 113 4.89 -22.52 -5.73
N ASN A 114 6.15 -22.44 -6.13
CA ASN A 114 7.32 -22.55 -5.25
C ASN A 114 8.27 -21.36 -5.40
N ALA A 115 9.22 -21.27 -4.48
CA ALA A 115 10.33 -20.33 -4.61
C ALA A 115 11.14 -20.62 -5.89
N GLY A 116 11.31 -19.59 -6.73
CA GLY A 116 12.00 -19.69 -8.02
C GLY A 116 11.09 -19.82 -9.23
N ASP A 117 9.81 -20.14 -9.03
CA ASP A 117 8.80 -20.09 -10.10
C ASP A 117 8.48 -18.63 -10.48
N GLU A 118 8.00 -18.45 -11.71
CA GLU A 118 7.36 -17.21 -12.16
C GLU A 118 5.85 -17.42 -12.23
N VAL A 119 5.08 -16.43 -11.77
CA VAL A 119 3.63 -16.40 -11.88
C VAL A 119 3.21 -15.14 -12.60
N ILE A 120 2.44 -15.31 -13.68
CA ILE A 120 1.91 -14.18 -14.46
C ILE A 120 0.63 -13.68 -13.81
N ALA A 121 0.48 -12.36 -13.68
CA ALA A 121 -0.80 -11.73 -13.37
C ALA A 121 -1.14 -10.62 -14.38
N LEU A 122 -2.42 -10.53 -14.76
CA LEU A 122 -2.91 -9.46 -15.62
C LEU A 122 -3.11 -8.18 -14.80
N ASP A 123 -2.52 -7.07 -15.26
CA ASP A 123 -2.52 -5.77 -14.57
C ASP A 123 -3.45 -4.79 -15.31
N PRO A 124 -4.39 -4.09 -14.67
CA PRO A 124 -4.56 -3.94 -13.22
C PRO A 124 -5.15 -5.19 -12.55
N MET A 125 -4.55 -5.59 -11.43
CA MET A 125 -4.95 -6.74 -10.62
C MET A 125 -5.59 -6.33 -9.30
N TYR A 126 -6.34 -7.24 -8.66
CA TYR A 126 -6.84 -6.99 -7.32
C TYR A 126 -5.68 -6.80 -6.33
N VAL A 127 -5.77 -5.77 -5.48
CA VAL A 127 -4.64 -5.27 -4.65
C VAL A 127 -3.93 -6.32 -3.81
N THR A 128 -4.60 -7.41 -3.42
CA THR A 128 -4.00 -8.46 -2.59
C THR A 128 -3.24 -9.52 -3.39
N TYR A 129 -3.39 -9.56 -4.72
CA TYR A 129 -2.74 -10.57 -5.59
C TYR A 129 -1.23 -10.54 -5.38
N GLU A 130 -0.62 -9.37 -5.37
CA GLU A 130 0.83 -9.24 -5.25
C GLU A 130 1.38 -9.93 -3.99
N ALA A 131 0.84 -9.57 -2.81
CA ALA A 131 1.26 -10.18 -1.55
C ALA A 131 0.93 -11.68 -1.51
N THR A 132 -0.24 -12.07 -2.03
CA THR A 132 -0.71 -13.47 -2.03
C THR A 132 0.15 -14.39 -2.90
N LEU A 133 0.56 -13.90 -4.07
CA LEU A 133 1.39 -14.63 -5.01
C LEU A 133 2.84 -14.68 -4.52
N LYS A 134 3.38 -13.54 -4.07
CA LYS A 134 4.72 -13.46 -3.50
C LYS A 134 4.86 -14.34 -2.25
N ALA A 135 3.80 -14.57 -1.47
CA ALA A 135 3.82 -15.44 -0.29
C ALA A 135 4.43 -16.84 -0.55
N SER A 136 4.16 -17.43 -1.73
CA SER A 136 4.72 -18.71 -2.15
C SER A 136 6.25 -18.70 -2.36
N GLY A 137 6.84 -17.51 -2.55
CA GLY A 137 8.22 -17.32 -2.99
C GLY A 137 8.38 -17.19 -4.50
N ALA A 138 7.29 -17.30 -5.27
CA ALA A 138 7.31 -17.06 -6.71
C ALA A 138 7.57 -15.59 -7.06
N THR A 139 8.16 -15.38 -8.22
CA THR A 139 8.36 -14.05 -8.82
C THR A 139 7.12 -13.65 -9.60
N LEU A 140 6.48 -12.55 -9.20
CA LEU A 140 5.35 -12.00 -9.92
C LEU A 140 5.80 -11.34 -11.23
N VAL A 141 5.26 -11.80 -12.36
CA VAL A 141 5.43 -11.23 -13.69
C VAL A 141 4.12 -10.54 -14.06
N ARG A 142 4.16 -9.22 -14.26
CA ARG A 142 2.97 -8.42 -14.61
C ARG A 142 2.81 -8.34 -16.12
N VAL A 143 1.61 -8.60 -16.63
CA VAL A 143 1.25 -8.37 -18.03
C VAL A 143 0.28 -7.19 -18.07
N PRO A 144 0.70 -6.01 -18.56
CA PRO A 144 -0.12 -4.82 -18.55
C PRO A 144 -1.24 -4.87 -19.59
N CYS A 145 -2.46 -4.64 -19.14
CA CYS A 145 -3.64 -4.37 -19.96
C CYS A 145 -3.82 -2.84 -20.00
N ALA A 146 -3.34 -2.20 -21.08
CA ALA A 146 -3.29 -0.74 -21.17
C ALA A 146 -4.67 -0.07 -21.09
N ALA A 147 -4.76 1.08 -20.41
CA ALA A 147 -5.99 1.86 -20.32
C ALA A 147 -6.52 2.31 -21.69
N ASP A 148 -5.62 2.71 -22.60
CA ASP A 148 -5.98 3.15 -23.97
C ASP A 148 -6.54 2.00 -24.83
N ALA A 149 -6.24 0.76 -24.46
CA ALA A 149 -6.84 -0.45 -25.04
C ALA A 149 -8.10 -0.90 -24.27
N GLY A 150 -8.63 -0.07 -23.37
CA GLY A 150 -9.80 -0.37 -22.53
C GLY A 150 -9.54 -1.47 -21.49
N PHE A 151 -8.30 -1.56 -20.98
CA PHE A 151 -7.85 -2.60 -20.05
C PHE A 151 -8.07 -4.04 -20.56
N ARG A 152 -8.00 -4.21 -21.89
CA ARG A 152 -8.12 -5.52 -22.53
C ARG A 152 -6.76 -6.21 -22.59
N LEU A 153 -6.79 -7.54 -22.49
CA LEU A 153 -5.62 -8.38 -22.68
C LEU A 153 -5.07 -8.23 -24.10
N ASP A 154 -3.76 -7.99 -24.20
CA ASP A 154 -2.97 -8.23 -25.41
C ASP A 154 -2.30 -9.62 -25.31
N ALA A 155 -2.72 -10.53 -26.18
CA ALA A 155 -2.21 -11.89 -26.22
C ALA A 155 -0.72 -11.97 -26.56
N ALA A 156 -0.19 -11.01 -27.35
CA ALA A 156 1.22 -10.98 -27.70
C ALA A 156 2.10 -10.60 -26.50
N LEU A 157 1.63 -9.68 -25.65
CA LEU A 157 2.31 -9.34 -24.40
C LEU A 157 2.30 -10.51 -23.43
N LEU A 158 1.17 -11.23 -23.32
CA LEU A 158 1.09 -12.45 -22.51
C LEU A 158 2.08 -13.52 -23.00
N ALA A 159 2.10 -13.80 -24.31
CA ALA A 159 3.02 -14.79 -24.88
C ALA A 159 4.49 -14.44 -24.61
N LYS A 160 4.85 -13.15 -24.72
CA LYS A 160 6.22 -12.66 -24.47
C LYS A 160 6.64 -12.76 -23.00
N ALA A 161 5.68 -12.70 -22.08
CA ALA A 161 5.94 -12.79 -20.64
C ALA A 161 6.21 -14.23 -20.16
N ILE A 162 5.86 -15.24 -20.97
CA ILE A 162 6.06 -16.66 -20.62
C ILE A 162 7.54 -17.03 -20.79
N THR A 163 8.10 -17.63 -19.73
CA THR A 163 9.45 -18.18 -19.71
C THR A 163 9.42 -19.64 -19.27
N PRO A 164 10.54 -20.39 -19.36
CA PRO A 164 10.62 -21.74 -18.80
C PRO A 164 10.39 -21.83 -17.29
N ARG A 165 10.40 -20.71 -16.55
CA ARG A 165 10.09 -20.66 -15.12
C ARG A 165 8.62 -20.35 -14.85
N THR A 166 7.85 -19.94 -15.86
CA THR A 166 6.44 -19.62 -15.68
C THR A 166 5.67 -20.89 -15.30
N ARG A 167 4.93 -20.83 -14.20
CA ARG A 167 4.16 -21.96 -13.68
C ARG A 167 2.66 -21.77 -13.81
N ALA A 168 2.19 -20.54 -13.68
CA ALA A 168 0.76 -20.24 -13.68
C ALA A 168 0.44 -18.82 -14.17
N ILE A 169 -0.79 -18.66 -14.66
CA ILE A 169 -1.40 -17.37 -15.00
C ILE A 169 -2.58 -17.12 -14.05
N PHE A 170 -2.58 -15.99 -13.36
CA PHE A 170 -3.60 -15.57 -12.41
C PHE A 170 -4.31 -14.32 -12.90
N PHE A 171 -5.64 -14.32 -12.91
CA PHE A 171 -6.41 -13.11 -13.19
C PHE A 171 -7.82 -13.19 -12.60
N SER A 172 -8.49 -12.04 -12.50
CA SER A 172 -9.91 -11.97 -12.19
C SER A 172 -10.72 -11.71 -13.46
N ASN A 173 -11.83 -12.42 -13.62
CA ASN A 173 -12.78 -12.23 -14.69
C ASN A 173 -14.19 -12.52 -14.17
N PRO A 174 -15.08 -11.53 -14.05
CA PRO A 174 -14.86 -10.10 -14.35
C PRO A 174 -13.80 -9.43 -13.46
N ASN A 175 -13.09 -8.46 -14.01
CA ASN A 175 -11.93 -7.86 -13.35
C ASN A 175 -12.29 -6.80 -12.29
N ASN A 176 -11.58 -6.83 -11.16
CA ASN A 176 -11.49 -5.72 -10.21
C ASN A 176 -10.07 -5.13 -10.34
N PRO A 177 -9.92 -3.84 -10.67
CA PRO A 177 -10.88 -2.73 -10.49
C PRO A 177 -11.69 -2.31 -11.72
N THR A 178 -11.39 -2.86 -12.90
CA THR A 178 -11.83 -2.26 -14.17
C THR A 178 -13.28 -2.55 -14.53
N GLY A 179 -13.86 -3.64 -14.00
CA GLY A 179 -15.16 -4.16 -14.41
C GLY A 179 -15.16 -4.77 -15.82
N VAL A 180 -14.00 -4.97 -16.43
CA VAL A 180 -13.84 -5.61 -17.75
C VAL A 180 -14.19 -7.09 -17.67
N VAL A 181 -14.94 -7.57 -18.65
CA VAL A 181 -15.21 -9.00 -18.87
C VAL A 181 -14.48 -9.46 -20.13
N LEU A 182 -13.48 -10.34 -19.97
CA LEU A 182 -12.73 -10.90 -21.09
C LEU A 182 -13.65 -11.70 -22.02
N GLY A 183 -13.53 -11.45 -23.32
CA GLY A 183 -14.29 -12.16 -24.34
C GLY A 183 -13.70 -13.54 -24.65
N ARG A 184 -14.47 -14.36 -25.38
CA ARG A 184 -14.06 -15.72 -25.78
C ARG A 184 -12.71 -15.76 -26.50
N GLU A 185 -12.43 -14.81 -27.39
CA GLU A 185 -11.15 -14.73 -28.11
C GLU A 185 -9.94 -14.57 -27.15
N GLN A 186 -10.06 -13.69 -26.17
CA GLN A 186 -9.01 -13.43 -25.18
C GLN A 186 -8.81 -14.63 -24.25
N LEU A 187 -9.90 -15.28 -23.84
CA LEU A 187 -9.86 -16.51 -23.04
C LEU A 187 -9.25 -17.67 -23.84
N GLN A 188 -9.55 -17.76 -25.13
CA GLN A 188 -8.98 -18.77 -26.03
C GLN A 188 -7.47 -18.57 -26.19
N ALA A 189 -7.00 -17.33 -26.33
CA ALA A 189 -5.57 -17.04 -26.37
C ALA A 189 -4.84 -17.44 -25.07
N ILE A 190 -5.44 -17.20 -23.90
CA ILE A 190 -4.89 -17.66 -22.62
C ILE A 190 -4.84 -19.19 -22.59
N ALA A 191 -5.92 -19.87 -23.00
CA ALA A 191 -6.00 -21.32 -23.00
C ALA A 191 -4.95 -21.96 -23.91
N GLU A 192 -4.78 -21.45 -25.13
CA GLU A 192 -3.79 -21.93 -26.09
C GLU A 192 -2.37 -21.80 -25.55
N LEU A 193 -2.02 -20.65 -24.98
CA LEU A 193 -0.72 -20.44 -24.35
C LEU A 193 -0.51 -21.34 -23.13
N ALA A 194 -1.53 -21.50 -22.29
CA ALA A 194 -1.45 -22.37 -21.11
C ALA A 194 -1.25 -23.84 -21.50
N ILE A 195 -1.91 -24.31 -22.56
CA ILE A 195 -1.74 -25.66 -23.09
C ILE A 195 -0.36 -25.81 -23.71
N ALA A 196 0.06 -24.87 -24.56
CA ALA A 196 1.35 -24.93 -25.25
C ALA A 196 2.56 -24.93 -24.30
N HIS A 197 2.42 -24.29 -23.14
CA HIS A 197 3.50 -24.12 -22.16
C HIS A 197 3.29 -24.93 -20.86
N ASP A 198 2.29 -25.81 -20.80
CA ASP A 198 1.93 -26.60 -19.62
C ASP A 198 1.76 -25.77 -18.33
N LEU A 199 1.00 -24.68 -18.44
CA LEU A 199 0.74 -23.74 -17.34
C LEU A 199 -0.59 -24.04 -16.65
N TRP A 200 -0.62 -23.77 -15.34
CA TRP A 200 -1.88 -23.62 -14.61
C TRP A 200 -2.54 -22.29 -14.93
N VAL A 201 -3.87 -22.25 -14.90
CA VAL A 201 -4.63 -21.00 -15.01
C VAL A 201 -5.58 -20.87 -13.84
N VAL A 202 -5.43 -19.79 -13.06
CA VAL A 202 -6.28 -19.50 -11.91
C VAL A 202 -7.15 -18.31 -12.23
N VAL A 203 -8.46 -18.54 -12.27
CA VAL A 203 -9.46 -17.52 -12.59
C VAL A 203 -10.29 -17.23 -11.36
N ASP A 204 -10.17 -15.99 -10.88
CA ASP A 204 -11.05 -15.45 -9.86
C ASP A 204 -12.36 -14.97 -10.50
N GLU A 205 -13.43 -15.74 -10.29
CA GLU A 205 -14.75 -15.54 -10.88
C GLU A 205 -15.77 -15.01 -9.85
N VAL A 206 -15.32 -14.37 -8.76
CA VAL A 206 -16.22 -13.85 -7.70
C VAL A 206 -17.27 -12.85 -8.18
N TYR A 207 -17.05 -12.21 -9.34
CA TYR A 207 -17.96 -11.24 -9.95
C TYR A 207 -18.81 -11.82 -11.08
N GLU A 208 -18.75 -13.11 -11.37
CA GLU A 208 -19.34 -13.69 -12.58
C GLU A 208 -20.84 -13.41 -12.74
N SER A 209 -21.59 -13.48 -11.65
CA SER A 209 -23.04 -13.29 -11.66
C SER A 209 -23.44 -11.82 -11.79
N LEU A 210 -22.46 -10.92 -11.75
CA LEU A 210 -22.62 -9.46 -11.86
C LEU A 210 -22.14 -8.94 -13.23
N ALA A 211 -22.07 -9.80 -14.25
CA ALA A 211 -21.93 -9.37 -15.63
C ALA A 211 -23.26 -8.83 -16.18
N PHE A 212 -23.23 -7.67 -16.84
CA PHE A 212 -24.45 -6.92 -17.17
C PHE A 212 -25.01 -7.26 -18.55
N GLU A 213 -24.50 -6.64 -19.61
CA GLU A 213 -24.90 -6.90 -21.01
C GLU A 213 -24.05 -7.99 -21.66
N ARG A 214 -22.77 -8.10 -21.26
CA ARG A 214 -21.90 -9.16 -21.75
C ARG A 214 -22.06 -10.39 -20.88
N GLU A 215 -22.25 -11.55 -21.51
CA GLU A 215 -22.27 -12.82 -20.80
C GLU A 215 -20.86 -13.18 -20.31
N HIS A 216 -20.76 -13.67 -19.07
CA HIS A 216 -19.51 -14.22 -18.56
C HIS A 216 -19.30 -15.63 -19.12
N VAL A 217 -18.10 -15.90 -19.65
CA VAL A 217 -17.69 -17.23 -20.08
C VAL A 217 -16.58 -17.71 -19.17
N SER A 218 -16.75 -18.89 -18.57
CA SER A 218 -15.69 -19.49 -17.77
C SER A 218 -14.59 -20.07 -18.65
N LEU A 219 -13.34 -19.82 -18.29
CA LEU A 219 -12.19 -20.39 -19.01
C LEU A 219 -12.15 -21.92 -18.88
N ALA A 220 -12.69 -22.48 -17.79
CA ALA A 220 -12.75 -23.92 -17.56
C ALA A 220 -13.68 -24.66 -18.54
N LEU A 221 -14.53 -23.94 -19.27
CA LEU A 221 -15.36 -24.48 -20.37
C LEU A 221 -14.55 -24.72 -21.65
N LEU A 222 -13.40 -24.07 -21.82
CA LEU A 222 -12.62 -24.17 -23.05
C LEU A 222 -11.93 -25.54 -23.17
N PRO A 223 -11.81 -26.11 -24.40
CA PRO A 223 -11.16 -27.39 -24.61
C PRO A 223 -9.74 -27.44 -24.02
N GLY A 224 -9.41 -28.51 -23.30
CA GLY A 224 -8.09 -28.72 -22.69
C GLY A 224 -7.85 -27.95 -21.37
N MET A 225 -8.77 -27.08 -20.93
CA MET A 225 -8.61 -26.34 -19.67
C MET A 225 -9.14 -27.09 -18.45
N ALA A 226 -9.88 -28.17 -18.67
CA ALA A 226 -10.51 -29.01 -17.66
C ALA A 226 -9.61 -29.45 -16.49
N GLU A 227 -8.35 -29.75 -16.81
CA GLU A 227 -7.34 -30.37 -15.94
C GLU A 227 -6.34 -29.37 -15.32
N ARG A 228 -6.33 -28.13 -15.82
CA ARG A 228 -5.32 -27.10 -15.48
C ARG A 228 -5.91 -25.75 -15.11
N CYS A 229 -7.23 -25.61 -15.17
CA CYS A 229 -7.94 -24.42 -14.73
C CYS A 229 -8.42 -24.60 -13.28
N VAL A 230 -8.16 -23.60 -12.45
CA VAL A 230 -8.67 -23.47 -11.10
C VAL A 230 -9.63 -22.29 -11.07
N THR A 231 -10.86 -22.52 -10.66
CA THR A 231 -11.87 -21.47 -10.55
C THR A 231 -12.12 -21.13 -9.09
N ILE A 232 -11.97 -19.86 -8.74
CA ILE A 232 -12.26 -19.34 -7.41
C ILE A 232 -13.64 -18.69 -7.43
N GLY A 233 -14.46 -19.03 -6.42
CA GLY A 233 -15.78 -18.45 -6.24
C GLY A 233 -16.07 -18.04 -4.80
N SER A 234 -17.11 -17.23 -4.62
CA SER A 234 -17.59 -16.78 -3.31
C SER A 234 -19.02 -16.24 -3.39
N LEU A 235 -19.71 -16.23 -2.25
CA LEU A 235 -21.01 -15.57 -2.06
C LEU A 235 -20.87 -14.11 -1.60
N SER A 236 -19.64 -13.64 -1.36
CA SER A 236 -19.38 -12.31 -0.80
C SER A 236 -20.07 -11.19 -1.59
N LYS A 237 -20.03 -11.27 -2.92
CA LYS A 237 -20.51 -10.19 -3.80
C LYS A 237 -21.88 -10.47 -4.40
N SER A 238 -22.13 -11.72 -4.73
CA SER A 238 -23.37 -12.20 -5.35
C SER A 238 -24.56 -12.33 -4.39
N HIS A 239 -24.32 -12.35 -3.07
CA HIS A 239 -25.37 -12.58 -2.06
C HIS A 239 -25.26 -11.64 -0.84
N ALA A 240 -24.46 -10.57 -0.92
CA ALA A 240 -24.12 -9.73 0.24
C ALA A 240 -23.64 -10.52 1.46
N MET A 241 -22.76 -11.51 1.23
CA MET A 241 -22.22 -12.36 2.30
C MET A 241 -20.75 -12.03 2.62
N THR A 242 -20.33 -10.77 2.51
CA THR A 242 -18.92 -10.35 2.73
C THR A 242 -18.40 -10.73 4.11
N GLY A 243 -19.20 -10.49 5.16
CA GLY A 243 -18.88 -10.82 6.56
C GLY A 243 -18.95 -12.31 6.92
N TRP A 244 -19.59 -13.14 6.09
CA TRP A 244 -19.77 -14.58 6.33
C TRP A 244 -18.52 -15.39 6.05
N ARG A 245 -17.59 -14.82 5.27
CA ARG A 245 -16.28 -15.40 4.94
C ARG A 245 -16.41 -16.78 4.30
N ILE A 246 -17.28 -16.92 3.29
CA ILE A 246 -17.45 -18.17 2.54
C ILE A 246 -16.96 -18.02 1.08
N GLY A 247 -16.10 -18.93 0.67
CA GLY A 247 -15.61 -19.08 -0.70
C GLY A 247 -15.22 -20.52 -0.99
N TRP A 248 -14.79 -20.79 -2.21
CA TRP A 248 -14.40 -22.15 -2.61
C TRP A 248 -13.41 -22.13 -3.78
N ILE A 249 -12.77 -23.30 -3.95
CA ILE A 249 -11.95 -23.66 -5.10
C ILE A 249 -12.69 -24.76 -5.86
N VAL A 250 -12.83 -24.60 -7.19
CA VAL A 250 -13.26 -25.65 -8.11
C VAL A 250 -12.09 -26.04 -9.00
N ALA A 251 -11.66 -27.29 -8.94
CA ALA A 251 -10.49 -27.79 -9.68
C ALA A 251 -10.52 -29.32 -9.86
N ASP A 252 -9.45 -29.85 -10.47
CA ASP A 252 -9.17 -31.29 -10.44
C ASP A 252 -9.13 -31.82 -8.99
N ALA A 253 -9.62 -33.05 -8.79
CA ALA A 253 -9.73 -33.65 -7.46
C ALA A 253 -8.36 -33.83 -6.76
N THR A 254 -7.28 -33.99 -7.52
CA THR A 254 -5.91 -34.08 -6.98
C THR A 254 -5.51 -32.75 -6.35
N LEU A 255 -5.77 -31.63 -7.04
CA LEU A 255 -5.48 -30.31 -6.50
C LEU A 255 -6.33 -30.02 -5.25
N VAL A 256 -7.60 -30.41 -5.27
CA VAL A 256 -8.50 -30.27 -4.12
C VAL A 256 -7.99 -31.04 -2.90
N SER A 257 -7.45 -32.24 -3.09
CA SER A 257 -6.83 -33.01 -2.00
C SER A 257 -5.58 -32.33 -1.42
N HIS A 258 -4.76 -31.70 -2.26
CA HIS A 258 -3.64 -30.88 -1.78
C HIS A 258 -4.11 -29.63 -1.01
N ALA A 259 -5.15 -28.97 -1.52
CA ALA A 259 -5.77 -27.83 -0.84
C ALA A 259 -6.34 -28.24 0.52
N GLU A 260 -6.98 -29.40 0.64
CA GLU A 260 -7.49 -29.94 1.91
C GLU A 260 -6.39 -30.11 2.96
N THR A 261 -5.19 -30.56 2.56
CA THR A 261 -4.03 -30.68 3.46
C THR A 261 -3.60 -29.32 4.03
N LEU A 262 -3.62 -28.27 3.19
CA LEU A 262 -3.34 -26.91 3.64
C LEU A 262 -4.46 -26.37 4.53
N VAL A 263 -5.73 -26.57 4.16
CA VAL A 263 -6.89 -26.12 4.95
C VAL A 263 -6.92 -26.76 6.33
N LEU A 264 -6.59 -28.06 6.44
CA LEU A 264 -6.42 -28.75 7.73
C LEU A 264 -5.41 -28.04 8.64
N SER A 265 -4.30 -27.57 8.05
CA SER A 265 -3.20 -26.94 8.79
C SER A 265 -3.43 -25.46 9.08
N MET A 266 -4.27 -24.78 8.27
CA MET A 266 -4.47 -23.33 8.34
C MET A 266 -5.77 -22.90 9.01
N LEU A 267 -6.89 -23.57 8.69
CA LEU A 267 -8.24 -23.13 9.06
C LEU A 267 -8.98 -24.15 9.93
N TYR A 268 -8.68 -25.45 9.75
CA TYR A 268 -9.37 -26.56 10.41
C TYR A 268 -10.89 -26.59 10.13
N GLY A 269 -11.26 -26.38 8.86
CA GLY A 269 -12.66 -26.35 8.40
C GLY A 269 -13.34 -24.98 8.55
N LEU A 270 -14.64 -24.94 8.28
CA LEU A 270 -15.48 -23.73 8.41
C LEU A 270 -16.60 -23.92 9.43
N PRO A 271 -17.15 -22.83 10.00
CA PRO A 271 -18.31 -22.94 10.87
C PRO A 271 -19.51 -23.59 10.15
N GLY A 272 -20.14 -24.59 10.78
CA GLY A 272 -21.25 -25.35 10.19
C GLY A 272 -22.44 -24.46 9.81
N PHE A 273 -22.85 -23.58 10.72
CA PHE A 273 -23.97 -22.64 10.48
C PHE A 273 -23.73 -21.69 9.29
N VAL A 274 -22.47 -21.33 9.00
CA VAL A 274 -22.11 -20.54 7.80
C VAL A 274 -22.28 -21.40 6.55
N MET A 275 -21.92 -22.67 6.60
CA MET A 275 -22.06 -23.59 5.47
C MET A 275 -23.53 -23.94 5.17
N GLU A 276 -24.41 -24.02 6.16
CA GLU A 276 -25.85 -24.19 5.93
C GLU A 276 -26.46 -22.98 5.23
N ALA A 277 -26.13 -21.77 5.70
CA ALA A 277 -26.53 -20.55 5.04
C ALA A 277 -26.00 -20.48 3.59
N ALA A 278 -24.74 -20.87 3.39
CA ALA A 278 -24.14 -20.95 2.06
C ALA A 278 -24.81 -21.99 1.17
N LEU A 279 -25.25 -23.13 1.70
CA LEU A 279 -25.97 -24.15 0.94
C LEU A 279 -27.28 -23.58 0.41
N LYS A 280 -28.05 -22.89 1.25
CA LYS A 280 -29.28 -22.20 0.81
C LYS A 280 -29.01 -21.14 -0.23
N ALA A 281 -27.97 -20.34 -0.05
CA ALA A 281 -27.55 -19.33 -1.01
C ALA A 281 -27.19 -19.95 -2.38
N VAL A 282 -26.39 -21.03 -2.40
CA VAL A 282 -26.00 -21.72 -3.64
C VAL A 282 -27.21 -22.35 -4.34
N GLN A 283 -28.15 -22.93 -3.58
CA GLN A 283 -29.38 -23.51 -4.13
C GLN A 283 -30.32 -22.45 -4.74
N ALA A 284 -30.36 -21.25 -4.17
CA ALA A 284 -31.17 -20.13 -4.63
C ALA A 284 -30.37 -19.12 -5.51
N HIS A 285 -29.22 -19.54 -6.06
CA HIS A 285 -28.26 -18.64 -6.70
C HIS A 285 -28.87 -17.79 -7.82
N ASP A 286 -29.64 -18.38 -8.72
CA ASP A 286 -30.20 -17.65 -9.87
C ASP A 286 -31.22 -16.59 -9.44
N GLU A 287 -32.10 -16.93 -8.49
CA GLU A 287 -33.11 -16.01 -7.95
C GLU A 287 -32.45 -14.79 -7.26
N VAL A 288 -31.48 -15.05 -6.38
CA VAL A 288 -30.80 -13.98 -5.63
C VAL A 288 -29.96 -13.12 -6.56
N THR A 289 -29.18 -13.74 -7.46
CA THR A 289 -28.24 -13.00 -8.31
C THR A 289 -28.91 -12.22 -9.43
N GLN A 290 -30.07 -12.66 -9.93
CA GLN A 290 -30.85 -11.90 -10.90
C GLN A 290 -31.28 -10.55 -10.30
N GLY A 291 -31.86 -10.56 -9.09
CA GLY A 291 -32.26 -9.34 -8.39
C GLY A 291 -31.08 -8.39 -8.12
N MET A 292 -29.95 -8.94 -7.64
CA MET A 292 -28.74 -8.14 -7.38
C MET A 292 -28.12 -7.56 -8.66
N ARG A 293 -28.05 -8.35 -9.74
CA ARG A 293 -27.52 -7.90 -11.03
C ARG A 293 -28.31 -6.72 -11.56
N ASP A 294 -29.64 -6.77 -11.47
CA ASP A 294 -30.50 -5.69 -11.94
C ASP A 294 -30.34 -4.40 -11.11
N ILE A 295 -30.18 -4.52 -9.79
CA ILE A 295 -29.86 -3.40 -8.91
C ILE A 295 -28.52 -2.76 -9.29
N TYR A 296 -27.47 -3.57 -9.42
CA TYR A 296 -26.14 -3.05 -9.78
C TYR A 296 -26.09 -2.49 -11.19
N ARG A 297 -26.86 -3.04 -12.14
CA ARG A 297 -26.99 -2.49 -13.49
C ARG A 297 -27.57 -1.08 -13.45
N ARG A 298 -28.68 -0.87 -12.72
CA ARG A 298 -29.29 0.47 -12.55
C ARG A 298 -28.33 1.46 -11.87
N ARG A 299 -27.66 1.03 -10.80
CA ARG A 299 -26.70 1.87 -10.07
C ARG A 299 -25.50 2.26 -10.93
N ARG A 300 -24.97 1.32 -11.72
CA ARG A 300 -23.94 1.60 -12.73
C ARG A 300 -24.45 2.62 -13.74
N ASP A 301 -25.63 2.39 -14.32
CA ASP A 301 -26.19 3.26 -15.35
C ASP A 301 -26.43 4.68 -14.83
N LEU A 302 -26.90 4.82 -13.59
CA LEU A 302 -27.02 6.10 -12.89
C LEU A 302 -25.67 6.81 -12.80
N VAL A 303 -24.64 6.14 -12.26
CA VAL A 303 -23.31 6.76 -12.11
C VAL A 303 -22.70 7.13 -13.46
N VAL A 304 -22.81 6.24 -14.45
CA VAL A 304 -22.31 6.49 -15.81
C VAL A 304 -23.06 7.67 -16.44
N GLN A 305 -24.38 7.71 -16.35
CA GLN A 305 -25.19 8.79 -16.90
C GLN A 305 -24.87 10.14 -16.24
N GLU A 306 -24.79 10.18 -14.91
CA GLU A 306 -24.55 11.42 -14.18
C GLU A 306 -23.13 11.97 -14.44
N LEU A 307 -22.11 11.11 -14.51
CA LEU A 307 -20.72 11.55 -14.62
C LEU A 307 -20.22 11.71 -16.06
N SER A 308 -20.82 11.05 -17.06
CA SER A 308 -20.32 11.09 -18.46
C SER A 308 -20.38 12.49 -19.10
N GLY A 309 -21.19 13.40 -18.56
CA GLY A 309 -21.28 14.80 -19.00
C GLY A 309 -20.36 15.76 -18.24
N CYS A 310 -19.53 15.28 -17.32
CA CYS A 310 -18.67 16.12 -16.49
C CYS A 310 -17.39 16.52 -17.26
N PRO A 311 -17.12 17.82 -17.49
CA PRO A 311 -15.88 18.25 -18.14
C PRO A 311 -14.66 17.77 -17.35
N ARG A 312 -13.58 17.35 -18.02
CA ARG A 312 -12.32 16.86 -17.41
C ARG A 312 -12.40 15.52 -16.67
N LEU A 313 -13.52 14.79 -16.77
CA LEU A 313 -13.62 13.39 -16.36
C LEU A 313 -13.99 12.52 -17.56
N ALA A 314 -13.35 11.36 -17.71
CA ALA A 314 -13.87 10.31 -18.58
C ALA A 314 -14.31 9.11 -17.75
N VAL A 315 -15.53 8.65 -17.99
CA VAL A 315 -16.14 7.53 -17.26
C VAL A 315 -16.00 6.26 -18.08
N LEU A 316 -15.35 5.25 -17.52
CA LEU A 316 -15.19 3.97 -18.20
C LEU A 316 -16.33 3.04 -17.77
N LYS A 317 -17.35 2.92 -18.62
CA LYS A 317 -18.51 2.05 -18.35
C LYS A 317 -18.04 0.59 -18.18
N PRO A 318 -18.26 -0.03 -17.00
CA PRO A 318 -17.86 -1.41 -16.76
C PRO A 318 -18.85 -2.40 -17.40
N ASP A 319 -18.32 -3.54 -17.86
CA ASP A 319 -19.11 -4.67 -18.36
C ASP A 319 -19.78 -5.44 -17.19
N ALA A 320 -19.21 -5.35 -15.98
CA ALA A 320 -19.62 -6.12 -14.82
C ALA A 320 -19.19 -5.52 -13.48
N GLY A 321 -19.64 -6.14 -12.40
CA GLY A 321 -19.13 -5.93 -11.06
C GLY A 321 -19.81 -4.76 -10.34
N MET A 322 -19.05 -4.07 -9.50
CA MET A 322 -19.57 -3.05 -8.58
C MET A 322 -18.73 -1.75 -8.60
N PHE A 323 -17.85 -1.62 -9.59
CA PHE A 323 -16.88 -0.54 -9.68
C PHE A 323 -16.89 0.12 -11.04
N VAL A 324 -16.65 1.42 -11.06
CA VAL A 324 -16.41 2.21 -12.26
C VAL A 324 -15.07 2.92 -12.11
N LEU A 325 -14.28 2.95 -13.18
CA LEU A 325 -13.07 3.75 -13.23
C LEU A 325 -13.39 5.11 -13.82
N LEU A 326 -12.91 6.16 -13.14
CA LEU A 326 -12.96 7.53 -13.59
C LEU A 326 -11.55 7.96 -13.95
N ASP A 327 -11.34 8.34 -15.20
CA ASP A 327 -10.11 8.99 -15.65
C ASP A 327 -10.12 10.44 -15.18
N VAL A 328 -9.18 10.78 -14.30
CA VAL A 328 -9.06 12.12 -13.72
C VAL A 328 -7.89 12.90 -14.31
N ARG A 329 -7.16 12.36 -15.30
CA ARG A 329 -5.95 12.97 -15.84
C ARG A 329 -6.20 14.37 -16.40
N GLN A 330 -7.37 14.60 -17.01
CA GLN A 330 -7.74 15.91 -17.56
C GLN A 330 -8.03 16.97 -16.49
N THR A 331 -8.15 16.59 -15.21
CA THR A 331 -8.30 17.55 -14.11
C THR A 331 -7.00 18.27 -13.78
N GLY A 332 -5.85 17.75 -14.24
CA GLY A 332 -4.51 18.25 -13.90
C GLY A 332 -4.01 17.79 -12.53
N LEU A 333 -4.77 16.97 -11.81
CA LEU A 333 -4.38 16.36 -10.54
C LEU A 333 -3.92 14.92 -10.74
N THR A 334 -3.01 14.44 -9.89
CA THR A 334 -2.78 12.99 -9.75
C THR A 334 -4.04 12.31 -9.18
N SER A 335 -4.21 11.01 -9.41
CA SER A 335 -5.36 10.25 -8.90
C SER A 335 -5.44 10.28 -7.37
N LEU A 336 -4.29 10.25 -6.69
CA LEU A 336 -4.20 10.38 -5.23
C LEU A 336 -4.61 11.77 -4.73
N GLU A 337 -4.11 12.84 -5.36
CA GLU A 337 -4.50 14.22 -5.02
C GLU A 337 -5.99 14.46 -5.27
N PHE A 338 -6.51 13.98 -6.40
CA PHE A 338 -7.93 14.07 -6.73
C PHE A 338 -8.77 13.39 -5.65
N ALA A 339 -8.42 12.17 -5.24
CA ALA A 339 -9.18 11.43 -4.24
C ALA A 339 -9.14 12.11 -2.84
N TRP A 340 -7.99 12.65 -2.42
CA TRP A 340 -7.90 13.41 -1.16
C TRP A 340 -8.65 14.73 -1.19
N ARG A 341 -8.55 15.49 -2.28
CA ARG A 341 -9.27 16.76 -2.44
C ARG A 341 -10.78 16.52 -2.51
N LEU A 342 -11.23 15.52 -3.25
CA LEU A 342 -12.64 15.14 -3.33
C LEU A 342 -13.20 14.80 -1.94
N LEU A 343 -12.45 14.06 -1.12
CA LEU A 343 -12.86 13.77 0.26
C LEU A 343 -12.97 15.05 1.10
N ARG A 344 -11.95 15.92 1.07
CA ARG A 344 -11.87 17.12 1.92
C ARG A 344 -12.84 18.23 1.50
N GLU A 345 -13.04 18.42 0.21
CA GLU A 345 -13.76 19.56 -0.36
C GLU A 345 -15.19 19.23 -0.76
N ALA A 346 -15.50 17.95 -0.94
CA ALA A 346 -16.82 17.49 -1.37
C ALA A 346 -17.38 16.36 -0.49
N GLY A 347 -16.63 15.86 0.50
CA GLY A 347 -17.10 14.79 1.38
C GLY A 347 -17.37 13.49 0.64
N VAL A 348 -16.66 13.19 -0.46
CA VAL A 348 -16.81 11.92 -1.21
C VAL A 348 -15.49 11.17 -1.23
N SER A 349 -15.48 9.94 -0.71
CA SER A 349 -14.30 9.06 -0.70
C SER A 349 -14.33 8.12 -1.89
N VAL A 350 -13.27 8.15 -2.70
CA VAL A 350 -12.98 7.18 -3.78
C VAL A 350 -11.61 6.56 -3.52
N LEU A 351 -11.28 5.50 -4.26
CA LEU A 351 -9.99 4.83 -4.13
C LEU A 351 -9.04 5.24 -5.26
N ASP A 352 -7.77 5.51 -4.97
CA ASP A 352 -6.75 5.67 -5.99
C ASP A 352 -6.54 4.35 -6.74
N ALA A 353 -6.76 4.35 -8.06
CA ALA A 353 -6.64 3.14 -8.86
C ALA A 353 -5.18 2.76 -9.16
N ALA A 354 -4.21 3.65 -8.92
CA ALA A 354 -2.78 3.34 -9.07
C ALA A 354 -2.33 2.16 -8.19
N ALA A 355 -3.03 1.93 -7.07
CA ALA A 355 -2.77 0.80 -6.18
C ALA A 355 -3.05 -0.58 -6.80
N PHE A 356 -3.77 -0.63 -7.93
CA PHE A 356 -4.10 -1.87 -8.63
C PHE A 356 -3.11 -2.22 -9.73
N GLY A 357 -2.19 -1.31 -10.08
CA GLY A 357 -1.24 -1.50 -11.17
C GLY A 357 -0.88 -0.22 -11.90
N GLU A 358 0.25 -0.26 -12.61
CA GLU A 358 0.72 0.85 -13.45
C GLU A 358 -0.33 1.31 -14.49
N PRO A 359 -1.05 0.41 -15.19
CA PRO A 359 -2.02 0.84 -16.20
C PRO A 359 -3.20 1.65 -15.65
N ALA A 360 -3.47 1.56 -14.34
CA ALA A 360 -4.56 2.28 -13.68
C ALA A 360 -4.11 3.63 -13.07
N GLN A 361 -2.87 4.07 -13.29
CA GLN A 361 -2.41 5.40 -12.88
C GLN A 361 -3.23 6.52 -13.53
N GLY A 362 -3.59 7.53 -12.74
CA GLY A 362 -4.44 8.63 -13.21
C GLY A 362 -5.93 8.29 -13.23
N PHE A 363 -6.32 7.10 -12.74
CA PHE A 363 -7.71 6.74 -12.54
C PHE A 363 -8.05 6.69 -11.04
N VAL A 364 -9.30 6.97 -10.71
CA VAL A 364 -9.87 6.64 -9.40
C VAL A 364 -10.97 5.59 -9.57
N ARG A 365 -11.05 4.65 -8.63
CA ARG A 365 -12.08 3.62 -8.57
C ARG A 365 -13.20 4.08 -7.66
N LEU A 366 -14.41 4.13 -8.21
CA LEU A 366 -15.63 4.44 -7.49
C LEU A 366 -16.50 3.17 -7.39
N SER A 367 -16.92 2.83 -6.17
CA SER A 367 -17.89 1.77 -5.90
C SER A 367 -19.32 2.29 -6.05
N PHE A 368 -20.18 1.56 -6.76
CA PHE A 368 -21.62 1.89 -6.86
C PHE A 368 -22.47 0.95 -5.98
N THR A 369 -21.98 0.67 -4.76
CA THR A 369 -22.66 -0.22 -3.80
C THR A 369 -23.65 0.45 -2.87
N LEU A 370 -23.78 1.78 -2.89
CA LEU A 370 -24.79 2.50 -2.11
C LEU A 370 -26.13 2.62 -2.85
N GLY A 371 -27.20 2.95 -2.13
CA GLY A 371 -28.52 3.23 -2.69
C GLY A 371 -28.52 4.37 -3.72
N GLU A 372 -29.46 4.31 -4.67
CA GLU A 372 -29.51 5.20 -5.84
C GLU A 372 -29.55 6.69 -5.46
N GLU A 373 -30.26 7.06 -4.39
CA GLU A 373 -30.30 8.44 -3.87
C GLU A 373 -28.92 8.94 -3.40
N ARG A 374 -28.19 8.10 -2.65
CA ARG A 374 -26.84 8.46 -2.17
C ARG A 374 -25.80 8.44 -3.27
N LEU A 375 -25.95 7.56 -4.27
CA LEU A 375 -25.12 7.60 -5.46
C LEU A 375 -25.37 8.85 -6.31
N ALA A 376 -26.63 9.26 -6.50
CA ALA A 376 -26.96 10.49 -7.22
C ALA A 376 -26.37 11.71 -6.51
N GLU A 377 -26.49 11.78 -5.19
CA GLU A 377 -25.89 12.82 -4.38
C GLU A 377 -24.35 12.84 -4.50
N ALA A 378 -23.69 11.67 -4.43
CA ALA A 378 -22.26 11.59 -4.62
C ALA A 378 -21.83 12.06 -6.02
N CYS A 379 -22.57 11.68 -7.06
CA CYS A 379 -22.31 12.12 -8.43
C CYS A 379 -22.46 13.64 -8.57
N ARG A 380 -23.49 14.23 -7.94
CA ARG A 380 -23.68 15.69 -7.87
C ARG A 380 -22.47 16.38 -7.23
N ARG A 381 -22.02 15.89 -6.07
CA ARG A 381 -20.84 16.45 -5.37
C ARG A 381 -19.56 16.33 -6.17
N ILE A 382 -19.35 15.19 -6.85
CA ILE A 382 -18.21 14.99 -7.76
C ILE A 382 -18.25 16.01 -8.90
N ARG A 383 -19.40 16.20 -9.54
CA ARG A 383 -19.56 17.16 -10.64
C ARG A 383 -19.32 18.59 -10.20
N GLU A 384 -19.85 18.99 -9.03
CA GLU A 384 -19.63 20.31 -8.46
C GLU A 384 -18.15 20.54 -8.13
N PHE A 385 -17.49 19.54 -7.53
CA PHE A 385 -16.06 19.58 -7.25
C PHE A 385 -15.24 19.77 -8.53
N VAL A 386 -15.46 18.94 -9.56
CA VAL A 386 -14.75 19.05 -10.83
C VAL A 386 -15.08 20.36 -11.55
N GLY A 387 -16.32 20.85 -11.44
CA GLY A 387 -16.71 22.17 -11.93
C GLY A 387 -15.86 23.29 -11.31
N ARG A 388 -15.63 23.25 -10.00
CA ARG A 388 -14.74 24.22 -9.32
C ARG A 388 -13.28 24.11 -9.78
N LEU A 389 -12.79 22.89 -10.07
CA LEU A 389 -11.45 22.71 -10.66
C LEU A 389 -11.32 23.36 -12.04
N ALA A 390 -12.45 23.51 -12.77
CA ALA A 390 -12.45 24.15 -14.08
C ALA A 390 -12.17 25.66 -14.01
N ASP A 391 -12.63 26.30 -12.94
CA ASP A 391 -12.47 27.73 -12.66
C ASP A 391 -11.14 28.06 -11.98
N GLU A 392 -10.46 27.05 -11.41
CA GLU A 392 -9.08 27.18 -10.97
C GLU A 392 -8.19 27.44 -12.20
N PRO A 393 -7.30 28.46 -12.17
CA PRO A 393 -6.34 28.65 -13.24
C PRO A 393 -5.62 27.33 -13.44
N ALA A 394 -5.59 26.84 -14.69
CA ALA A 394 -4.87 25.63 -15.04
C ALA A 394 -3.47 25.74 -14.44
N ARG A 395 -3.23 24.98 -13.37
CA ARG A 395 -1.86 24.77 -12.93
C ARG A 395 -1.18 24.10 -14.12
N PRO A 396 0.02 24.53 -14.50
CA PRO A 396 0.72 23.88 -15.60
C PRO A 396 0.67 22.38 -15.33
N LEU A 397 0.16 21.62 -16.30
CA LEU A 397 0.42 20.20 -16.34
C LEU A 397 1.91 20.06 -16.05
N ILE A 398 2.28 19.30 -15.03
CA ILE A 398 3.64 18.80 -14.96
C ILE A 398 3.73 17.85 -16.15
N GLU A 399 4.09 18.39 -17.31
CA GLU A 399 4.63 17.60 -18.40
C GLU A 399 5.77 16.77 -17.79
N PRO A 400 5.95 15.50 -18.21
CA PRO A 400 7.16 14.79 -17.85
C PRO A 400 8.32 15.70 -18.24
N VAL A 401 9.06 16.16 -17.22
CA VAL A 401 10.23 16.99 -17.46
C VAL A 401 11.18 16.11 -18.25
N THR A 402 11.22 16.34 -19.57
CA THR A 402 12.40 16.00 -20.35
C THR A 402 13.51 16.83 -19.72
N VAL A 403 14.35 16.19 -18.91
CA VAL A 403 15.54 16.82 -18.34
C VAL A 403 16.53 17.01 -19.49
N GLN A 404 16.30 18.05 -20.28
CA GLN A 404 17.31 18.71 -21.09
C GLN A 404 17.30 20.17 -20.70
N GLY A 405 17.91 20.43 -19.54
CA GLY A 405 18.06 21.75 -18.97
C GLY A 405 18.76 21.62 -17.64
N THR A 406 20.09 21.71 -17.66
CA THR A 406 20.91 21.88 -16.46
C THR A 406 20.34 23.02 -15.63
N VAL A 407 19.72 22.70 -14.49
CA VAL A 407 19.43 23.69 -13.45
C VAL A 407 20.79 24.20 -12.98
N GLN A 408 21.13 25.43 -13.37
CA GLN A 408 22.18 26.16 -12.68
C GLN A 408 21.66 26.45 -11.27
N VAL A 409 22.20 25.70 -10.31
CA VAL A 409 21.97 25.89 -8.88
C VAL A 409 22.45 27.29 -8.50
N GLU A 410 21.52 28.17 -8.12
CA GLU A 410 21.88 29.36 -7.34
C GLU A 410 22.61 28.91 -6.07
N VAL A 411 23.73 29.55 -5.77
CA VAL A 411 24.66 29.15 -4.70
C VAL A 411 24.02 29.43 -3.34
N THR A 412 23.24 28.48 -2.82
CA THR A 412 22.66 28.54 -1.48
C THR A 412 23.70 28.20 -0.40
N ARG A 413 23.51 28.79 0.79
CA ARG A 413 24.44 28.69 1.93
C ARG A 413 24.55 27.24 2.45
N PRO A 414 25.77 26.72 2.73
CA PRO A 414 25.95 25.45 3.43
C PRO A 414 25.48 25.51 4.89
N MET A 415 24.64 24.54 5.29
CA MET A 415 24.13 24.40 6.66
C MET A 415 24.82 23.27 7.43
N ILE A 416 25.22 22.20 6.75
CA ILE A 416 26.07 21.13 7.28
C ILE A 416 27.21 20.90 6.31
N GLU A 417 28.44 20.82 6.82
CA GLU A 417 29.60 20.40 6.02
C GLU A 417 30.35 19.33 6.80
N VAL A 418 30.44 18.15 6.20
CA VAL A 418 31.23 17.02 6.68
C VAL A 418 32.39 16.84 5.71
N ASP A 419 33.62 16.87 6.21
CA ASP A 419 34.83 16.69 5.42
C ASP A 419 35.66 15.52 5.96
N ARG A 420 35.83 14.49 5.11
CA ARG A 420 36.64 13.28 5.32
C ARG A 420 36.49 12.69 6.72
N LEU A 421 35.24 12.41 7.08
CA LEU A 421 34.91 11.89 8.40
C LEU A 421 35.27 10.41 8.53
N HIS A 422 36.07 10.07 9.54
CA HIS A 422 36.39 8.68 9.88
C HIS A 422 35.81 8.32 11.26
N LYS A 423 35.31 7.09 11.40
CA LYS A 423 34.81 6.57 12.67
C LYS A 423 35.11 5.08 12.80
N ARG A 424 35.68 4.71 13.94
CA ARG A 424 36.04 3.34 14.35
C ARG A 424 35.37 2.98 15.67
N PHE A 425 35.00 1.71 15.79
CA PHE A 425 34.58 1.09 17.06
C PHE A 425 35.53 -0.08 17.33
N GLY A 426 36.49 0.13 18.23
CA GLY A 426 37.62 -0.78 18.41
C GLY A 426 38.37 -0.98 17.09
N ASN A 427 38.40 -2.22 16.60
CA ASN A 427 39.12 -2.57 15.36
C ASN A 427 38.30 -2.39 14.08
N ILE A 428 37.00 -2.08 14.17
CA ILE A 428 36.11 -1.98 13.02
C ILE A 428 36.00 -0.52 12.58
N GLU A 429 36.41 -0.21 11.35
CA GLU A 429 36.22 1.11 10.74
C GLU A 429 34.88 1.17 9.99
N VAL A 430 33.99 2.03 10.49
CA VAL A 430 32.61 2.17 10.01
C VAL A 430 32.47 3.32 9.03
N LEU A 431 33.15 4.45 9.25
CA LEU A 431 33.25 5.55 8.28
C LEU A 431 34.71 5.69 7.85
N LYS A 432 34.95 5.79 6.54
CA LYS A 432 36.28 5.72 5.92
C LYS A 432 36.62 6.97 5.12
N GLY A 433 36.29 8.14 5.65
CA GLY A 433 36.55 9.43 4.99
C GLY A 433 35.35 9.95 4.21
N VAL A 434 34.17 9.93 4.83
CA VAL A 434 32.92 10.41 4.23
C VAL A 434 32.89 11.94 4.21
N SER A 435 32.57 12.53 3.05
CA SER A 435 32.32 13.96 2.91
C SER A 435 30.90 14.21 2.39
N LEU A 436 30.17 15.14 3.01
CA LEU A 436 28.79 15.49 2.67
C LEU A 436 28.51 16.95 3.04
N THR A 437 27.92 17.72 2.14
CA THR A 437 27.54 19.11 2.40
C THR A 437 26.04 19.28 2.23
N ALA A 438 25.26 19.58 3.26
CA ALA A 438 23.85 19.93 3.12
C ALA A 438 23.66 21.45 3.08
N ARG A 439 22.96 21.95 2.07
CA ARG A 439 22.65 23.38 1.90
C ARG A 439 21.29 23.73 2.49
N GLU A 440 21.07 25.02 2.72
CA GLU A 440 19.81 25.53 3.23
C GLU A 440 18.63 25.11 2.34
N GLY A 441 17.60 24.54 2.96
CA GLY A 441 16.41 24.00 2.28
C GLY A 441 16.63 22.67 1.56
N GLU A 442 17.83 22.10 1.63
CA GLU A 442 18.14 20.83 0.96
C GLU A 442 17.62 19.63 1.78
N VAL A 443 17.00 18.68 1.10
CA VAL A 443 16.57 17.40 1.67
C VAL A 443 17.44 16.29 1.10
N ILE A 444 18.33 15.76 1.93
CA ILE A 444 19.28 14.71 1.55
C ILE A 444 18.82 13.37 2.11
N SER A 445 18.52 12.41 1.25
CA SER A 445 18.32 11.03 1.67
C SER A 445 19.61 10.22 1.62
N LEU A 446 19.96 9.60 2.74
CA LEU A 446 21.05 8.65 2.87
C LEU A 446 20.48 7.24 2.78
N ILE A 447 20.83 6.54 1.71
CA ILE A 447 20.40 5.17 1.45
C ILE A 447 21.61 4.22 1.46
N GLY A 448 21.37 2.92 1.63
CA GLY A 448 22.42 1.92 1.62
C GLY A 448 22.12 0.73 2.52
N ALA A 449 22.85 -0.37 2.31
CA ALA A 449 22.67 -1.61 3.06
C ALA A 449 22.82 -1.39 4.58
N SER A 450 22.22 -2.27 5.39
CA SER A 450 22.45 -2.26 6.84
C SER A 450 23.94 -2.41 7.15
N GLY A 451 24.44 -1.67 8.16
CA GLY A 451 25.86 -1.67 8.53
C GLY A 451 26.78 -0.80 7.64
N SER A 452 26.24 -0.07 6.66
CA SER A 452 27.03 0.83 5.79
C SER A 452 27.57 2.09 6.47
N GLY A 453 27.06 2.47 7.64
CA GLY A 453 27.48 3.64 8.41
C GLY A 453 26.51 4.82 8.45
N LYS A 454 25.29 4.70 7.90
CA LYS A 454 24.29 5.80 7.78
C LYS A 454 23.96 6.46 9.13
N SER A 455 23.51 5.67 10.10
CA SER A 455 23.20 6.14 11.45
C SER A 455 24.43 6.67 12.18
N THR A 456 25.60 6.06 11.96
CA THR A 456 26.87 6.54 12.52
C THR A 456 27.22 7.92 11.99
N LEU A 457 27.04 8.18 10.70
CA LEU A 457 27.25 9.50 10.10
C LEU A 457 26.33 10.56 10.72
N LEU A 458 25.02 10.28 10.83
CA LEU A 458 24.06 11.20 11.47
C LEU A 458 24.40 11.48 12.93
N ARG A 459 24.75 10.43 13.68
CA ARG A 459 25.16 10.58 15.09
C ARG A 459 26.46 11.35 15.23
N CYS A 460 27.38 11.25 14.29
CA CYS A 460 28.55 12.11 14.25
C CYS A 460 28.19 13.56 13.91
N ILE A 461 27.25 13.84 13.00
CA ILE A 461 26.81 15.22 12.74
C ILE A 461 26.24 15.88 14.02
N ASN A 462 25.46 15.13 14.80
CA ASN A 462 24.91 15.60 16.08
C ASN A 462 25.84 15.36 17.30
N LEU A 463 27.08 14.91 17.06
CA LEU A 463 28.10 14.60 18.07
C LEU A 463 27.63 13.64 19.19
N LEU A 464 26.65 12.79 18.90
CA LEU A 464 26.26 11.65 19.75
C LEU A 464 27.30 10.53 19.67
N GLU A 465 27.98 10.43 18.53
CA GLU A 465 29.20 9.66 18.34
C GLU A 465 30.32 10.62 17.99
N VAL A 466 31.46 10.55 18.68
CA VAL A 466 32.58 11.43 18.36
C VAL A 466 33.40 10.81 17.23
N PRO A 467 33.59 11.50 16.09
CA PRO A 467 34.42 11.00 15.01
C PRO A 467 35.87 10.85 15.46
N ASP A 468 36.65 9.99 14.79
CA ASP A 468 38.06 9.78 15.08
C ASP A 468 38.96 10.69 14.24
N GLN A 469 38.50 11.09 13.05
CA GLN A 469 39.16 12.07 12.18
C GLN A 469 38.11 12.80 11.32
N GLY A 470 38.54 13.90 10.69
CA GLY A 470 37.70 14.73 9.82
C GLY A 470 37.11 15.94 10.54
N ARG A 471 36.33 16.72 9.80
CA ARG A 471 35.77 18.00 10.25
C ARG A 471 34.27 18.04 10.02
N ILE A 472 33.55 18.64 10.97
CA ILE A 472 32.12 18.90 10.86
C ILE A 472 31.88 20.39 11.14
N LEU A 473 31.18 21.07 10.22
CA LEU A 473 30.68 22.43 10.39
C LEU A 473 29.15 22.40 10.39
N VAL A 474 28.55 23.19 11.28
CA VAL A 474 27.11 23.38 11.37
C VAL A 474 26.85 24.89 11.32
N ASP A 475 26.07 25.34 10.34
CA ASP A 475 25.75 26.76 10.11
C ASP A 475 27.00 27.66 9.99
N GLY A 476 28.08 27.12 9.40
CA GLY A 476 29.38 27.77 9.26
C GLY A 476 30.29 27.68 10.51
N GLU A 477 29.80 27.13 11.62
CA GLU A 477 30.58 26.94 12.84
C GLU A 477 31.24 25.55 12.87
N SER A 478 32.58 25.51 12.94
CA SER A 478 33.32 24.26 13.05
C SER A 478 33.31 23.70 14.47
N LEU A 479 32.98 22.42 14.60
CA LEU A 479 33.09 21.69 15.85
C LEU A 479 34.57 21.51 16.23
N ARG A 480 34.95 21.94 17.43
CA ARG A 480 36.32 21.82 17.93
C ARG A 480 36.49 20.52 18.70
N LEU A 481 37.26 19.59 18.12
CA LEU A 481 37.58 18.29 18.70
C LEU A 481 39.09 18.18 18.97
N ASN A 482 39.45 17.50 20.04
CA ASN A 482 40.83 17.33 20.49
C ASN A 482 41.37 15.94 20.12
N TYR A 483 41.94 15.80 18.93
CA TYR A 483 42.52 14.51 18.51
C TYR A 483 43.93 14.26 19.09
N ASP A 484 44.66 15.33 19.43
CA ASP A 484 46.10 15.26 19.68
C ASP A 484 46.50 15.23 21.17
N ARG A 485 45.54 15.11 22.10
CA ARG A 485 45.79 15.17 23.54
C ARG A 485 45.25 13.94 24.27
N PRO A 486 46.09 12.92 24.52
CA PRO A 486 45.71 11.76 25.33
C PRO A 486 45.20 12.19 26.72
N GLY A 487 43.98 11.81 27.08
CA GLY A 487 43.36 12.09 28.38
C GLY A 487 42.55 13.39 28.49
N ALA A 488 42.54 14.25 27.45
CA ALA A 488 41.62 15.39 27.40
C ALA A 488 40.22 14.95 26.91
N PRO A 489 39.13 15.62 27.32
CA PRO A 489 37.84 15.44 26.68
C PRO A 489 37.96 15.69 25.17
N LEU A 490 37.49 14.72 24.38
CA LEU A 490 37.55 14.75 22.91
C LEU A 490 36.76 15.94 22.34
N VAL A 491 35.78 16.46 23.08
CA VAL A 491 35.09 17.73 22.81
C VAL A 491 35.85 18.88 23.49
N ALA A 492 36.37 19.82 22.71
CA ALA A 492 37.20 20.91 23.23
C ALA A 492 36.40 22.01 23.96
N ASP A 493 35.15 22.22 23.57
CA ASP A 493 34.25 23.21 24.19
C ASP A 493 32.83 22.66 24.33
N ALA A 494 32.46 22.34 25.57
CA ALA A 494 31.14 21.82 25.91
C ALA A 494 30.02 22.86 25.66
N ARG A 495 30.29 24.17 25.82
CA ARG A 495 29.28 25.22 25.57
C ARG A 495 29.01 25.38 24.08
N GLN A 496 30.06 25.30 23.26
CA GLN A 496 29.92 25.23 21.80
C GLN A 496 29.07 24.04 21.39
N LEU A 497 29.34 22.85 21.95
CA LEU A 497 28.57 21.65 21.62
C LEU A 497 27.09 21.79 21.99
N VAL A 498 26.77 22.32 23.18
CA VAL A 498 25.37 22.54 23.59
C VAL A 498 24.68 23.52 22.63
N ARG A 499 25.35 24.61 22.25
CA ARG A 499 24.80 25.58 21.28
C ARG A 499 24.53 24.91 19.93
N ILE A 500 25.51 24.21 19.36
CA ILE A 500 25.35 23.53 18.06
C ILE A 500 24.22 22.50 18.12
N ARG A 501 24.18 21.67 19.18
CA ARG A 501 23.10 20.68 19.37
C ARG A 501 21.73 21.32 19.49
N SER A 502 21.60 22.49 20.10
CA SER A 502 20.32 23.20 20.17
C SER A 502 19.79 23.64 18.79
N THR A 503 20.68 23.73 17.79
CA THR A 503 20.30 24.04 16.39
C THR A 503 20.06 22.82 15.52
N LEU A 504 20.30 21.60 16.04
CA LEU A 504 20.10 20.33 15.34
C LEU A 504 18.93 19.56 15.97
N GLY A 505 17.91 19.25 15.18
CA GLY A 505 16.80 18.41 15.60
C GLY A 505 17.10 16.96 15.21
N MET A 506 17.16 16.04 16.17
CA MET A 506 17.38 14.61 15.89
C MET A 506 16.13 13.81 16.20
N VAL A 507 15.68 13.03 15.23
CA VAL A 507 14.61 12.04 15.37
C VAL A 507 15.23 10.67 15.16
N PHE A 508 15.10 9.82 16.17
CA PHE A 508 15.76 8.52 16.24
C PHE A 508 14.84 7.40 15.78
N GLN A 509 15.43 6.24 15.48
CA GLN A 509 14.70 5.00 15.20
C GLN A 509 13.85 4.58 16.41
N ASN A 510 14.42 4.64 17.62
CA ASN A 510 13.67 4.49 18.86
C ASN A 510 13.16 5.87 19.33
N PHE A 511 11.88 5.97 19.71
CA PHE A 511 11.21 7.25 20.01
C PHE A 511 11.96 8.11 21.05
N ASN A 512 12.69 7.46 21.97
CA ASN A 512 13.51 8.09 23.01
C ASN A 512 12.73 9.14 23.82
N LEU A 513 11.43 8.96 24.01
CA LEU A 513 10.60 9.80 24.87
C LEU A 513 10.93 9.51 26.34
N TRP A 514 10.81 10.51 27.22
CA TRP A 514 10.92 10.29 28.65
C TRP A 514 9.63 9.60 29.15
N PRO A 515 9.71 8.33 29.61
CA PRO A 515 8.51 7.53 29.90
C PRO A 515 7.75 8.02 31.13
N HIS A 516 8.42 8.75 32.02
CA HIS A 516 7.87 9.30 33.26
C HIS A 516 7.35 10.74 33.11
N ARG A 517 7.27 11.25 31.88
CA ARG A 517 6.77 12.59 31.54
C ARG A 517 5.57 12.45 30.62
N THR A 518 4.61 13.36 30.71
CA THR A 518 3.50 13.41 29.75
C THR A 518 3.99 13.83 28.35
N VAL A 519 3.13 13.71 27.34
CA VAL A 519 3.42 14.19 25.97
C VAL A 519 3.80 15.68 25.99
N LEU A 520 3.02 16.53 26.64
CA LEU A 520 3.32 17.96 26.74
C LEU A 520 4.66 18.20 27.44
N GLU A 521 4.91 17.51 28.55
CA GLU A 521 6.17 17.62 29.29
C GLU A 521 7.38 17.20 28.45
N ASN A 522 7.23 16.18 27.61
CA ASN A 522 8.26 15.76 26.67
C ASN A 522 8.65 16.89 25.69
N LEU A 523 7.69 17.71 25.26
CA LEU A 523 7.93 18.80 24.31
C LEU A 523 8.52 20.04 24.99
N ILE A 524 8.11 20.37 26.22
CA ILE A 524 8.51 21.63 26.89
C ILE A 524 9.78 21.52 27.73
N GLU A 525 10.23 20.32 28.09
CA GLU A 525 11.42 20.13 28.95
C GLU A 525 12.68 20.74 28.32
N ALA A 526 12.97 20.42 27.06
CA ALA A 526 14.18 20.93 26.41
C ALA A 526 14.15 22.46 26.16
N PRO A 527 13.05 23.07 25.65
CA PRO A 527 12.95 24.52 25.53
C PRO A 527 13.13 25.27 26.86
N THR A 528 12.54 24.78 27.95
CA THR A 528 12.64 25.42 29.26
C THR A 528 14.03 25.28 29.89
N GLN A 529 14.68 24.11 29.76
CA GLN A 529 15.99 23.87 30.35
C GLN A 529 17.15 24.43 29.52
N VAL A 530 17.09 24.28 28.20
CA VAL A 530 18.20 24.58 27.28
C VAL A 530 18.07 25.97 26.67
N LEU A 531 16.88 26.33 26.17
CA LEU A 531 16.63 27.67 25.60
C LEU A 531 16.26 28.71 26.66
N ARG A 532 16.05 28.27 27.91
CA ARG A 532 15.66 29.12 29.06
C ARG A 532 14.37 29.91 28.82
N GLU A 533 13.49 29.38 27.99
CA GLU A 533 12.19 29.97 27.71
C GLU A 533 11.24 29.81 28.90
N SER A 534 10.27 30.71 29.03
CA SER A 534 9.25 30.56 30.06
C SER A 534 8.41 29.31 29.78
N ARG A 535 7.92 28.66 30.85
CA ARG A 535 7.05 27.49 30.71
C ARG A 535 5.78 27.81 29.92
N ALA A 536 5.27 29.03 30.02
CA ALA A 536 4.09 29.49 29.29
C ALA A 536 4.34 29.48 27.77
N GLU A 537 5.39 30.15 27.30
CA GLU A 537 5.74 30.21 25.86
C GLU A 537 6.09 28.83 25.30
N ALA A 538 6.79 28.00 26.07
CA ALA A 538 7.10 26.63 25.68
C ALA A 538 5.83 25.78 25.54
N THR A 539 4.86 25.95 26.46
CA THR A 539 3.58 25.24 26.44
C THR A 539 2.74 25.63 25.24
N GLU A 540 2.57 26.93 24.99
CA GLU A 540 1.82 27.43 23.83
C GLU A 540 2.38 26.87 22.51
N ARG A 541 3.71 26.89 22.35
CA ARG A 541 4.35 26.30 21.17
C ARG A 541 4.16 24.79 21.10
N ALA A 542 4.32 24.10 22.22
CA ALA A 542 4.14 22.65 22.27
C ALA A 542 2.72 22.24 21.89
N GLU A 543 1.70 23.00 22.32
CA GLU A 543 0.32 22.76 21.93
C GLU A 543 0.09 22.97 20.44
N ALA A 544 0.62 24.06 19.86
CA ALA A 544 0.56 24.27 18.41
C ALA A 544 1.25 23.15 17.62
N LEU A 545 2.39 22.65 18.11
CA LEU A 545 3.10 21.52 17.50
C LEU A 545 2.32 20.20 17.63
N LEU A 546 1.67 19.96 18.78
CA LEU A 546 0.81 18.79 18.98
C LEU A 546 -0.43 18.81 18.09
N GLU A 547 -1.05 19.98 17.91
CA GLU A 547 -2.14 20.16 16.95
C GLU A 547 -1.68 19.79 15.54
N ARG A 548 -0.52 20.33 15.14
CA ARG A 548 0.08 20.09 13.82
C ARG A 548 0.39 18.62 13.57
N VAL A 549 0.85 17.87 14.58
CA VAL A 549 1.11 16.43 14.43
C VAL A 549 -0.12 15.56 14.77
N GLY A 550 -1.28 16.15 15.03
CA GLY A 550 -2.54 15.44 15.28
C GLY A 550 -2.61 14.72 16.63
N LEU A 551 -2.00 15.28 17.68
CA LEU A 551 -1.88 14.69 19.03
C LEU A 551 -2.28 15.65 20.17
N ALA A 552 -2.97 16.75 19.89
CA ALA A 552 -3.38 17.71 20.92
C ALA A 552 -4.23 17.10 22.04
N ALA A 553 -5.18 16.22 21.70
CA ALA A 553 -6.01 15.49 22.67
C ALA A 553 -5.20 14.57 23.61
N LYS A 554 -3.97 14.22 23.21
CA LYS A 554 -3.06 13.30 23.92
C LYS A 554 -2.04 14.02 24.80
N ARG A 555 -2.10 15.36 24.92
CA ARG A 555 -1.10 16.18 25.63
C ARG A 555 -0.79 15.74 27.06
N ASN A 556 -1.77 15.17 27.76
CA ASN A 556 -1.65 14.74 29.16
C ASN A 556 -1.37 13.23 29.33
N GLU A 557 -1.30 12.48 28.23
CA GLU A 557 -0.99 11.04 28.30
C GLU A 557 0.51 10.81 28.44
N TYR A 558 0.88 9.64 28.98
CA TYR A 558 2.27 9.19 29.04
C TYR A 558 2.62 8.37 27.79
N PRO A 559 3.90 8.34 27.34
CA PRO A 559 4.33 7.60 26.16
C PRO A 559 3.86 6.13 26.11
N ALA A 560 3.76 5.46 27.27
CA ALA A 560 3.32 4.08 27.37
C ALA A 560 1.87 3.83 26.89
N PHE A 561 1.04 4.87 26.81
CA PHE A 561 -0.35 4.78 26.34
C PHE A 561 -0.52 5.14 24.85
N LEU A 562 0.58 5.42 24.16
CA LEU A 562 0.60 5.82 22.76
C LEU A 562 1.05 4.66 21.85
N SER A 563 0.47 4.56 20.66
CA SER A 563 0.99 3.66 19.62
C SER A 563 2.39 4.07 19.17
N GLY A 564 3.14 3.18 18.52
CA GLY A 564 4.49 3.50 18.01
C GLY A 564 4.50 4.74 17.10
N GLY A 565 3.55 4.83 16.15
CA GLY A 565 3.41 5.98 15.25
C GLY A 565 3.10 7.28 15.98
N GLN A 566 2.24 7.21 17.01
CA GLN A 566 1.96 8.37 17.88
C GLN A 566 3.21 8.79 18.67
N GLN A 567 3.94 7.83 19.27
CA GLN A 567 5.19 8.13 19.98
C GLN A 567 6.22 8.79 19.05
N GLN A 568 6.31 8.33 17.80
CA GLN A 568 7.24 8.93 16.85
C GLN A 568 6.81 10.34 16.40
N ARG A 569 5.51 10.59 16.22
CA ARG A 569 4.99 11.94 15.99
C ARG A 569 5.27 12.88 17.17
N VAL A 570 5.17 12.40 18.42
CA VAL A 570 5.62 13.15 19.60
C VAL A 570 7.14 13.41 19.55
N ALA A 571 7.94 12.43 19.14
CA ALA A 571 9.40 12.60 19.03
C ALA A 571 9.78 13.67 17.99
N ILE A 572 9.08 13.72 16.84
CA ILE A 572 9.23 14.78 15.84
C ILE A 572 8.81 16.13 16.43
N ALA A 573 7.64 16.23 17.05
CA ALA A 573 7.16 17.47 17.66
C ALA A 573 8.12 17.99 18.75
N ARG A 574 8.68 17.10 19.57
CA ARG A 574 9.72 17.44 20.56
C ARG A 574 10.98 17.98 19.91
N ALA A 575 11.46 17.38 18.82
CA ALA A 575 12.61 17.89 18.09
C ALA A 575 12.33 19.29 17.52
N LEU A 576 11.13 19.52 16.99
CA LEU A 576 10.70 20.82 16.45
C LEU A 576 10.53 21.91 17.52
N ALA A 577 10.17 21.55 18.75
CA ALA A 577 10.01 22.49 19.86
C ALA A 577 11.29 23.30 20.16
N MET A 578 12.46 22.73 19.82
CA MET A 578 13.78 23.37 19.92
C MET A 578 14.10 24.37 18.81
N ARG A 579 13.22 24.52 17.80
CA ARG A 579 13.41 25.37 16.61
C ARG A 579 14.73 25.08 15.87
N PRO A 580 14.99 23.82 15.50
CA PRO A 580 16.24 23.44 14.85
C PRO A 580 16.35 24.04 13.44
N LYS A 581 17.57 24.38 13.05
CA LYS A 581 17.92 24.83 11.69
C LYS A 581 18.05 23.65 10.72
N VAL A 582 18.46 22.49 11.23
CA VAL A 582 18.61 21.26 10.46
C VAL A 582 17.94 20.10 11.20
N MET A 583 17.16 19.31 10.47
CA MET A 583 16.56 18.09 10.98
C MET A 583 17.34 16.86 10.51
N LEU A 584 17.62 15.95 11.42
CA LEU A 584 18.30 14.69 11.20
C LEU A 584 17.35 13.56 11.57
N PHE A 585 17.02 12.70 10.61
CA PHE A 585 16.12 11.57 10.80
C PHE A 585 16.90 10.27 10.63
N ASP A 586 16.99 9.47 11.68
CA ASP A 586 17.69 8.18 11.69
C ASP A 586 16.67 7.05 11.68
N GLU A 587 16.31 6.56 10.49
CA GLU A 587 15.34 5.46 10.29
C GLU A 587 14.03 5.67 11.06
N PRO A 588 13.35 6.82 10.85
CA PRO A 588 12.26 7.25 11.73
C PRO A 588 11.02 6.36 11.66
N THR A 589 10.93 5.46 10.70
CA THR A 589 9.79 4.55 10.51
C THR A 589 10.12 3.09 10.82
N SER A 590 11.39 2.74 11.01
CA SER A 590 11.83 1.34 11.04
C SER A 590 11.51 0.59 12.34
N ALA A 591 11.05 1.28 13.38
CA ALA A 591 10.56 0.68 14.63
C ALA A 591 9.02 0.65 14.71
N LEU A 592 8.34 0.92 13.60
CA LEU A 592 6.88 1.03 13.53
C LEU A 592 6.28 -0.17 12.81
N ASP A 593 5.07 -0.54 13.22
CA ASP A 593 4.21 -1.41 12.42
C ASP A 593 3.91 -0.70 11.07
N PRO A 594 3.87 -1.43 9.93
CA PRO A 594 3.66 -0.84 8.61
C PRO A 594 2.43 0.09 8.50
N GLU A 595 1.36 -0.23 9.24
CA GLU A 595 0.13 0.57 9.30
C GLU A 595 0.34 1.98 9.90
N LEU A 596 1.39 2.18 10.69
CA LEU A 596 1.70 3.44 11.40
C LEU A 596 2.78 4.28 10.69
N VAL A 597 3.46 3.71 9.69
CA VAL A 597 4.56 4.36 8.93
C VAL A 597 4.05 5.59 8.18
N GLY A 598 2.89 5.48 7.52
CA GLY A 598 2.33 6.56 6.70
C GLY A 598 2.04 7.84 7.49
N GLU A 599 1.58 7.73 8.73
CA GLU A 599 1.32 8.89 9.59
C GLU A 599 2.60 9.69 9.89
N VAL A 600 3.71 8.98 10.11
CA VAL A 600 5.01 9.59 10.41
C VAL A 600 5.61 10.20 9.14
N LEU A 601 5.56 9.49 8.01
CA LEU A 601 6.05 9.99 6.73
C LEU A 601 5.31 11.25 6.27
N ARG A 602 4.00 11.37 6.53
CA ARG A 602 3.23 12.61 6.25
C ARG A 602 3.77 13.81 7.01
N VAL A 603 4.09 13.65 8.30
CA VAL A 603 4.69 14.74 9.08
C VAL A 603 6.06 15.13 8.51
N ILE A 604 6.90 14.15 8.18
CA ILE A 604 8.23 14.40 7.60
C ILE A 604 8.10 15.10 6.23
N ARG A 605 7.16 14.69 5.38
CA ARG A 605 6.87 15.35 4.10
C ARG A 605 6.49 16.81 4.29
N SER A 606 5.58 17.11 5.23
CA SER A 606 5.19 18.49 5.52
C SER A 606 6.37 19.37 5.95
N LEU A 607 7.38 18.79 6.60
CA LEU A 607 8.59 19.51 7.01
C LEU A 607 9.51 19.80 5.83
N ALA A 608 9.60 18.89 4.87
CA ALA A 608 10.34 19.08 3.63
C ALA A 608 9.69 20.15 2.75
N GLU A 609 8.36 20.12 2.60
CA GLU A 609 7.60 21.10 1.82
C GLU A 609 7.70 22.52 2.39
N GLU A 610 7.95 22.67 3.69
CA GLU A 610 8.27 23.96 4.33
C GLU A 610 9.65 24.53 3.97
N GLY A 611 10.45 23.81 3.18
CA GLY A 611 11.80 24.20 2.82
C GLY A 611 12.79 24.06 3.99
N ARG A 612 12.57 23.10 4.90
CA ARG A 612 13.52 22.83 5.99
C ARG A 612 14.73 22.06 5.46
N THR A 613 15.90 22.36 6.01
CA THR A 613 17.11 21.58 5.75
C THR A 613 17.03 20.24 6.48
N MET A 614 17.17 19.13 5.74
CA MET A 614 16.94 17.78 6.27
C MET A 614 17.99 16.78 5.78
N ILE A 615 18.46 15.91 6.68
CA ILE A 615 19.20 14.70 6.30
C ILE A 615 18.42 13.50 6.85
N LEU A 616 17.98 12.63 5.95
CA LEU A 616 17.09 11.52 6.24
C LEU A 616 17.78 10.18 5.91
N VAL A 617 17.97 9.34 6.91
CA VAL A 617 18.27 7.93 6.71
C VAL A 617 16.94 7.18 6.67
N THR A 618 16.67 6.48 5.58
CA THR A 618 15.41 5.76 5.41
C THR A 618 15.59 4.49 4.59
N HIS A 619 14.71 3.52 4.84
CA HIS A 619 14.49 2.35 3.98
C HIS A 619 13.28 2.52 3.06
N GLU A 620 12.53 3.60 3.24
CA GLU A 620 11.36 3.96 2.43
C GLU A 620 11.84 4.62 1.11
N MET A 621 12.24 3.82 0.13
CA MET A 621 12.87 4.32 -1.10
C MET A 621 11.95 5.19 -1.94
N ALA A 622 10.65 4.87 -1.99
CA ALA A 622 9.65 5.71 -2.65
C ALA A 622 9.57 7.09 -1.99
N PHE A 623 9.51 7.14 -0.67
CA PHE A 623 9.52 8.39 0.07
C PHE A 623 10.82 9.18 -0.15
N ALA A 624 11.97 8.52 -0.11
CA ALA A 624 13.27 9.12 -0.39
C ALA A 624 13.32 9.72 -1.80
N ARG A 625 12.73 9.02 -2.79
CA ARG A 625 12.64 9.48 -4.18
C ARG A 625 11.76 10.72 -4.32
N ASP A 626 10.62 10.75 -3.64
CA ASP A 626 9.64 11.82 -3.76
C ASP A 626 10.07 13.12 -3.08
N VAL A 627 10.74 13.02 -1.93
CA VAL A 627 10.95 14.17 -1.03
C VAL A 627 12.35 14.76 -1.10
N SER A 628 13.33 14.00 -1.61
CA SER A 628 14.73 14.42 -1.56
C SER A 628 15.11 15.28 -2.75
N SER A 629 15.83 16.35 -2.51
CA SER A 629 16.53 17.08 -3.57
C SER A 629 17.82 16.36 -3.99
N ARG A 630 18.43 15.59 -3.08
CA ARG A 630 19.62 14.79 -3.36
C ARG A 630 19.61 13.47 -2.60
N VAL A 631 20.17 12.44 -3.23
CA VAL A 631 20.34 11.12 -2.63
C VAL A 631 21.84 10.82 -2.55
N ALA A 632 22.27 10.22 -1.45
CA ALA A 632 23.61 9.69 -1.30
C ALA A 632 23.55 8.21 -0.89
N PHE A 633 24.14 7.36 -1.73
CA PHE A 633 24.27 5.93 -1.48
C PHE A 633 25.56 5.67 -0.72
N LEU A 634 25.40 5.22 0.53
CA LEU A 634 26.49 4.88 1.42
C LEU A 634 26.76 3.37 1.36
N HIS A 635 27.98 2.99 1.02
CA HIS A 635 28.42 1.60 0.96
C HIS A 635 29.76 1.41 1.68
N GLN A 636 29.81 0.44 2.61
CA GLN A 636 31.01 0.07 3.37
C GLN A 636 31.79 1.23 4.00
N GLY A 637 31.08 2.26 4.48
CA GLY A 637 31.67 3.43 5.12
C GLY A 637 32.13 4.54 4.18
N LEU A 638 31.73 4.52 2.90
CA LEU A 638 32.01 5.53 1.89
C LEU A 638 30.72 5.96 1.19
N ILE A 639 30.62 7.23 0.79
CA ILE A 639 29.59 7.65 -0.17
C ILE A 639 30.09 7.22 -1.54
N GLU A 640 29.47 6.17 -2.07
CA GLU A 640 29.86 5.56 -3.35
C GLU A 640 29.23 6.32 -4.52
N GLU A 641 28.01 6.81 -4.33
CA GLU A 641 27.28 7.56 -5.35
C GLU A 641 26.44 8.67 -4.70
N THR A 642 26.37 9.83 -5.35
CA THR A 642 25.47 10.91 -4.97
C THR A 642 24.97 11.63 -6.22
N GLY A 643 23.70 12.04 -6.20
CA GLY A 643 23.05 12.71 -7.31
C GLY A 643 21.59 13.03 -6.99
N SER A 644 20.88 13.56 -7.96
CA SER A 644 19.43 13.71 -7.88
C SER A 644 18.74 12.34 -7.67
N PRO A 645 17.49 12.30 -7.17
CA PRO A 645 16.75 11.06 -7.06
C PRO A 645 16.68 10.27 -8.37
N ASP A 646 16.55 10.96 -9.51
CA ASP A 646 16.52 10.30 -10.82
C ASP A 646 17.87 9.64 -11.17
N GLU A 647 18.98 10.35 -10.97
CA GLU A 647 20.31 9.81 -11.19
C GLU A 647 20.62 8.60 -10.31
N VAL A 648 20.18 8.60 -9.05
CA VAL A 648 20.50 7.51 -8.12
C VAL A 648 19.50 6.35 -8.21
N PHE A 649 18.21 6.61 -8.37
CA PHE A 649 17.18 5.58 -8.38
C PHE A 649 16.86 5.03 -9.78
N VAL A 650 16.96 5.83 -10.84
CA VAL A 650 16.61 5.41 -12.20
C VAL A 650 17.85 5.11 -13.01
N HIS A 651 18.89 5.94 -12.87
CA HIS A 651 20.12 5.85 -13.66
C HIS A 651 21.40 5.66 -12.82
N PRO A 652 21.45 4.71 -11.86
CA PRO A 652 22.59 4.56 -10.97
C PRO A 652 23.87 4.25 -11.76
N ARG A 653 24.91 5.04 -11.49
CA ARG A 653 26.22 4.96 -12.14
C ARG A 653 27.04 3.80 -11.59
N SER A 654 27.02 3.61 -10.28
CA SER A 654 27.73 2.51 -9.61
C SER A 654 26.96 1.20 -9.75
N GLU A 655 27.69 0.10 -10.00
CA GLU A 655 27.10 -1.24 -10.05
C GLU A 655 26.44 -1.61 -8.73
N ARG A 656 27.06 -1.23 -7.61
CA ARG A 656 26.54 -1.55 -6.28
C ARG A 656 25.30 -0.75 -5.93
N CYS A 657 25.26 0.52 -6.32
CA CYS A 657 24.06 1.35 -6.20
C CYS A 657 22.92 0.76 -7.03
N ARG A 658 23.21 0.36 -8.28
CA ARG A 658 22.24 -0.32 -9.16
C ARG A 658 21.69 -1.61 -8.54
N GLN A 659 22.56 -2.47 -8.01
CA GLN A 659 22.12 -3.70 -7.32
C GLN A 659 21.25 -3.39 -6.11
N PHE A 660 21.63 -2.39 -5.30
CA PHE A 660 20.88 -1.99 -4.12
C PHE A 660 19.50 -1.46 -4.50
N VAL A 661 19.44 -0.47 -5.40
CA VAL A 661 18.20 0.14 -5.84
C VAL A 661 17.28 -0.87 -6.50
N ASN A 662 17.79 -1.71 -7.41
CA ASN A 662 16.99 -2.74 -8.07
C ASN A 662 16.40 -3.72 -7.06
N ALA A 663 17.17 -4.14 -6.05
CA ALA A 663 16.70 -5.02 -4.98
C ALA A 663 15.61 -4.39 -4.10
N HIS A 664 15.51 -3.06 -4.08
CA HIS A 664 14.49 -2.31 -3.35
C HIS A 664 13.33 -1.79 -4.24
N GLN A 665 13.48 -1.78 -5.57
CA GLN A 665 12.40 -1.51 -6.53
C GLN A 665 11.58 -2.75 -6.87
N THR A 666 12.14 -3.94 -6.66
CA THR A 666 11.44 -5.23 -6.80
C THR A 666 10.77 -5.72 -5.50
N ARG A 667 10.94 -4.98 -4.41
CA ARG A 667 10.28 -5.21 -3.12
C ARG A 667 9.10 -4.27 -2.98
#